data_AF-A0A8B7DNN8-F1
#
_entry.id   AF-A0A8B7DNN8-F1
#
_cell.length_a   1.000
_cell.length_b   1.000
_cell.length_c   1.000
_cell.angle_alpha   90.00
_cell.angle_beta   90.00
_cell.angle_gamma   90.00
#
_symmetry.space_group_name_H-M   'P 1'
#
loop_
_entity.id
_entity.type
_entity.pdbx_description
1 polymer ?
#
loop_
_entity_poly.entity_id
_entity_poly.type
_entity_poly.pdbx_seq_one_letter_code
_entity_poly.pdbx_strand_id
1 'polypeptide(L)'
;MNSEKNVRVFSYLVGRVKNPNDRALKEMSCNNRGYFYKIETLGNIWDSVVGYLEVLSRSLASHKDDIKPTLSPVYLDSSGRNMVLTMSLGVFNDKKISGVVGIDILLSIFKLAVPEYELGLFSHLVVINENGFVVEHPKFRSQHGYLPSPINVLLENLEYSVNKNDSIMLKEKMLQGKNESMQFPIFWLYDNDRKIMITNVTHYFNPIYYSEISASYAISETDISYYKVNRSIVNSLFKKGVNALYVDPHENATNNSHYSTFVDIPNWLFCDKLIISKLKWMYSETNNNVKNFLSVADLHSFLSVYKKIEDINDRCNEELISNLLVTAAIVHKYVNESCQFHQTGSVKKNTLFQSLYVSTSGGYTRYITINKTVTKPDLNRLRISLFEDAISFPNLDIIVSAPVQYGLVKKIIHIKASSWIKRNGEKVLMAITGAEINFELFKEMFDNVIKSIGLNCKTNTTITCAIIDQNGYIVFSNLGDDSIGTFFGKYQGNLMSYLSTPNVSIFKKIELEDTQAVCPEPKTYSSTSNILFTPAKMLFTFLGWIFYLSWRVLNYAFVFVVALLQESTVKNQAFVRSGFISCSKIVSFYLFQTEKWNEVYSNISNQNKTSLRFECAPSKYIYFVLAVIPKTNLIFINVDVPSDINCRKETLELLKEKDQTASFCTQEETFRASPGVCYNENFIYEEQPEFCGDACFSHQSCALFILSAIIFFIKLVF
;
A
#
# COMPACT_ATOMS: atom_id res chain seq x y z
N MET A 1 3.11 -46.24 25.48
CA MET A 1 3.14 -44.76 25.39
C MET A 1 1.99 -44.17 24.57
N ASN A 2 1.22 -44.93 23.80
CA ASN A 2 0.03 -44.44 23.09
C ASN A 2 -1.05 -45.54 23.04
N SER A 3 -1.56 -45.97 24.20
CA SER A 3 -2.47 -47.13 24.31
C SER A 3 -3.82 -46.90 23.62
N GLU A 4 -4.34 -45.68 23.70
CA GLU A 4 -5.60 -45.28 23.07
C GLU A 4 -5.44 -44.85 21.60
N LYS A 5 -4.18 -44.74 21.14
CA LYS A 5 -3.82 -44.31 19.78
C LYS A 5 -4.31 -42.90 19.40
N ASN A 6 -4.41 -42.00 20.38
CA ASN A 6 -4.80 -40.60 20.19
C ASN A 6 -3.73 -39.80 19.41
N VAL A 7 -2.48 -40.27 19.42
CA VAL A 7 -1.37 -39.68 18.65
C VAL A 7 -1.11 -40.49 17.39
N ARG A 8 -0.99 -39.82 16.24
CA ARG A 8 -0.53 -40.44 14.99
C ARG A 8 0.98 -40.37 14.88
N VAL A 9 1.64 -41.46 14.47
CA VAL A 9 3.11 -41.48 14.30
C VAL A 9 3.48 -41.74 12.85
N PHE A 10 4.15 -40.77 12.22
CA PHE A 10 4.70 -40.89 10.87
C PHE A 10 6.21 -41.11 10.94
N SER A 11 6.70 -42.09 10.20
CA SER A 11 8.13 -42.42 10.15
C SER A 11 8.69 -42.18 8.75
N TYR A 12 9.80 -41.44 8.65
CA TYR A 12 10.47 -41.10 7.40
C TYR A 12 11.87 -41.73 7.37
N LEU A 13 12.10 -42.65 6.44
CA LEU A 13 13.42 -43.19 6.17
C LEU A 13 14.12 -42.34 5.10
N VAL A 14 15.14 -41.57 5.50
CA VAL A 14 15.86 -40.65 4.61
C VAL A 14 17.19 -41.27 4.18
N GLY A 15 17.46 -41.26 2.88
CA GLY A 15 18.69 -41.75 2.26
C GLY A 15 18.57 -43.14 1.66
N ARG A 16 19.61 -43.56 0.93
CA ARG A 16 19.67 -44.82 0.17
C ARG A 16 20.29 -45.97 0.96
N VAL A 17 20.04 -46.03 2.27
CA VAL A 17 20.57 -47.12 3.09
C VAL A 17 19.52 -48.23 3.15
N LYS A 18 19.86 -49.44 2.69
CA LYS A 18 19.07 -50.66 2.95
C LYS A 18 19.37 -51.10 4.39
N ASN A 19 18.64 -50.57 5.35
CA ASN A 19 18.80 -50.96 6.76
C ASN A 19 17.80 -52.07 7.12
N PRO A 20 18.14 -53.01 8.01
CA PRO A 20 17.19 -53.99 8.57
C PRO A 20 16.09 -53.34 9.45
N ASN A 21 16.20 -52.03 9.74
CA ASN A 21 15.29 -51.27 10.60
C ASN A 21 14.04 -50.74 9.89
N ASP A 22 13.89 -50.95 8.58
CA ASP A 22 12.70 -50.57 7.81
C ASP A 22 11.44 -51.19 8.41
N ARG A 23 11.53 -52.44 8.88
CA ARG A 23 10.44 -53.15 9.53
C ARG A 23 10.02 -52.51 10.85
N ALA A 24 10.98 -52.12 11.69
CA ALA A 24 10.69 -51.51 12.99
C ALA A 24 10.04 -50.12 12.83
N LEU A 25 10.52 -49.30 11.89
CA LEU A 25 9.94 -48.00 11.59
C LEU A 25 8.55 -48.10 10.96
N LYS A 26 8.36 -49.10 10.08
CA LYS A 26 7.05 -49.43 9.51
C LYS A 26 6.10 -49.86 10.62
N GLU A 27 6.45 -50.86 11.42
CA GLU A 27 5.64 -51.34 12.56
C GLU A 27 5.30 -50.21 13.56
N MET A 28 6.23 -49.31 13.86
CA MET A 28 5.98 -48.15 14.71
C MET A 28 4.88 -47.24 14.15
N SER A 29 4.92 -46.92 12.85
CA SER A 29 3.89 -46.07 12.22
C SER A 29 2.53 -46.76 12.11
N CYS A 30 2.51 -48.04 11.71
CA CYS A 30 1.27 -48.79 11.51
C CYS A 30 0.55 -49.05 12.83
N ASN A 31 1.29 -49.32 13.92
CA ASN A 31 0.72 -49.51 15.25
C ASN A 31 0.06 -48.24 15.79
N ASN A 32 0.49 -47.06 15.33
CA ASN A 32 0.04 -45.74 15.77
C ASN A 32 -0.75 -44.98 14.68
N ARG A 33 -1.47 -45.67 13.78
CA ARG A 33 -2.40 -45.04 12.80
C ARG A 33 -1.77 -43.93 11.93
N GLY A 34 -0.46 -44.01 11.70
CA GLY A 34 0.27 -43.11 10.82
C GLY A 34 0.67 -43.80 9.52
N TYR A 35 1.81 -43.38 8.96
CA TYR A 35 2.31 -43.93 7.70
C TYR A 35 3.84 -43.92 7.67
N PHE A 36 4.39 -44.87 6.92
CA PHE A 36 5.83 -44.99 6.67
C PHE A 36 6.17 -44.45 5.28
N TYR A 37 7.08 -43.48 5.22
CA TYR A 37 7.57 -42.88 3.98
C TYR A 37 9.06 -43.14 3.80
N LYS A 38 9.47 -43.31 2.54
CA LYS A 38 10.89 -43.44 2.16
C LYS A 38 11.30 -42.29 1.25
N ILE A 39 12.38 -41.61 1.61
CA ILE A 39 12.96 -40.48 0.90
C ILE A 39 14.35 -40.90 0.42
N GLU A 40 14.43 -41.49 -0.77
CA GLU A 40 15.69 -42.00 -1.31
C GLU A 40 16.52 -40.93 -2.03
N THR A 41 15.88 -39.87 -2.52
CA THR A 41 16.51 -38.81 -3.30
C THR A 41 15.93 -37.44 -2.93
N LEU A 42 16.66 -36.37 -3.26
CA LEU A 42 16.17 -34.99 -3.11
C LEU A 42 14.90 -34.72 -3.94
N GLY A 43 14.72 -35.43 -5.06
CA GLY A 43 13.55 -35.29 -5.93
C GLY A 43 12.27 -35.82 -5.31
N ASN A 44 12.35 -36.83 -4.43
CA ASN A 44 11.19 -37.44 -3.79
C ASN A 44 10.76 -36.74 -2.49
N ILE A 45 11.48 -35.70 -2.04
CA ILE A 45 11.20 -35.05 -0.75
C ILE A 45 9.78 -34.49 -0.73
N TRP A 46 9.39 -33.71 -1.74
CA TRP A 46 8.09 -33.05 -1.77
C TRP A 46 6.92 -34.05 -1.81
N ASP A 47 7.00 -35.06 -2.67
CA ASP A 47 5.95 -36.08 -2.80
C ASP A 47 5.78 -36.89 -1.50
N SER A 48 6.90 -37.30 -0.88
CA SER A 48 6.86 -38.09 0.35
C SER A 48 6.47 -37.26 1.57
N VAL A 49 6.96 -36.01 1.70
CA VAL A 49 6.69 -35.15 2.86
C VAL A 49 5.26 -34.61 2.85
N VAL A 50 4.62 -34.43 1.69
CA VAL A 50 3.21 -33.97 1.63
C VAL A 50 2.22 -35.13 1.83
N GLY A 51 2.65 -36.38 1.62
CA GLY A 51 1.79 -37.57 1.68
C GLY A 51 1.01 -37.77 2.99
N TYR A 52 1.49 -37.25 4.14
CA TYR A 52 0.75 -37.37 5.41
C TYR A 52 -0.64 -36.74 5.37
N LEU A 53 -0.88 -35.76 4.50
CA LEU A 53 -2.19 -35.15 4.30
C LEU A 53 -3.24 -36.16 3.83
N GLU A 54 -2.86 -37.18 3.03
CA GLU A 54 -3.79 -38.24 2.64
C GLU A 54 -4.32 -39.00 3.86
N VAL A 55 -3.47 -39.24 4.86
CA VAL A 55 -3.86 -39.95 6.09
C VAL A 55 -4.71 -39.06 6.99
N LEU A 56 -4.35 -37.78 7.15
CA LEU A 56 -5.14 -36.83 7.92
C LEU A 56 -6.52 -36.56 7.28
N SER A 57 -6.62 -36.61 5.95
CA SER A 57 -7.88 -36.38 5.24
C SER A 57 -8.95 -37.46 5.44
N ARG A 58 -8.59 -38.63 5.98
CA ARG A 58 -9.50 -39.76 6.16
C ARG A 58 -10.64 -39.45 7.13
N SER A 59 -10.34 -38.79 8.26
CA SER A 59 -11.37 -38.38 9.23
C SER A 59 -12.26 -37.25 8.70
N LEU A 60 -11.72 -36.39 7.83
CA LEU A 60 -12.52 -35.39 7.10
C LEU A 60 -13.49 -36.08 6.15
N ALA A 61 -13.06 -37.12 5.43
CA ALA A 61 -13.89 -37.80 4.45
C ALA A 61 -15.14 -38.46 5.05
N SER A 62 -15.06 -38.92 6.31
CA SER A 62 -16.23 -39.41 7.07
C SER A 62 -17.25 -38.30 7.34
N HIS A 63 -16.80 -37.05 7.48
CA HIS A 63 -17.61 -35.87 7.78
C HIS A 63 -17.91 -35.02 6.54
N LYS A 64 -17.82 -35.60 5.33
CA LYS A 64 -17.90 -34.84 4.06
C LYS A 64 -19.11 -33.91 3.94
N ASP A 65 -20.24 -34.27 4.55
CA ASP A 65 -21.49 -33.50 4.47
C ASP A 65 -21.50 -32.31 5.45
N ASP A 66 -20.63 -32.32 6.47
CA ASP A 66 -20.49 -31.26 7.48
C ASP A 66 -19.36 -30.27 7.13
N ILE A 67 -18.50 -30.61 6.17
CA ILE A 67 -17.36 -29.76 5.78
C ILE A 67 -17.86 -28.48 5.11
N LYS A 68 -17.49 -27.36 5.71
CA LYS A 68 -17.72 -26.02 5.15
C LYS A 68 -16.53 -25.58 4.30
N PRO A 69 -16.76 -24.76 3.26
CA PRO A 69 -15.66 -24.15 2.51
C PRO A 69 -14.80 -23.27 3.43
N THR A 70 -13.49 -23.40 3.32
CA THR A 70 -12.52 -22.62 4.13
C THR A 70 -11.79 -21.60 3.28
N LEU A 71 -11.36 -20.52 3.91
CA LEU A 71 -10.76 -19.39 3.21
C LEU A 71 -9.24 -19.35 3.38
N SER A 72 -8.50 -19.25 2.28
CA SER A 72 -7.05 -19.06 2.36
C SER A 72 -6.71 -17.65 2.88
N PRO A 73 -5.52 -17.45 3.49
CA PRO A 73 -4.92 -16.12 3.58
C PRO A 73 -4.73 -15.50 2.19
N VAL A 74 -4.48 -14.19 2.16
CA VAL A 74 -4.21 -13.48 0.91
C VAL A 74 -2.85 -13.90 0.35
N TYR A 75 -2.82 -14.27 -0.93
CA TYR A 75 -1.61 -14.67 -1.63
C TYR A 75 -1.61 -14.18 -3.08
N LEU A 76 -0.44 -14.22 -3.72
CA LEU A 76 -0.30 -13.86 -5.13
C LEU A 76 -0.68 -15.06 -5.99
N ASP A 77 -1.65 -14.89 -6.90
CA ASP A 77 -2.04 -15.94 -7.85
C ASP A 77 -0.80 -16.48 -8.60
N SER A 78 -0.85 -17.74 -8.99
CA SER A 78 0.09 -18.44 -9.86
C SER A 78 0.53 -17.66 -11.10
N SER A 79 -0.34 -16.80 -11.66
CA SER A 79 0.01 -15.91 -12.78
C SER A 79 0.94 -14.74 -12.41
N GLY A 80 1.12 -14.49 -11.11
CA GLY A 80 1.91 -13.39 -10.55
C GLY A 80 1.24 -12.01 -10.64
N ARG A 81 -0.01 -11.93 -11.13
CA ARG A 81 -0.64 -10.65 -11.51
C ARG A 81 -1.53 -10.05 -10.44
N ASN A 82 -2.28 -10.86 -9.71
CA ASN A 82 -3.31 -10.38 -8.80
C ASN A 82 -3.16 -11.04 -7.44
N MET A 83 -3.44 -10.27 -6.39
CA MET A 83 -3.66 -10.82 -5.06
C MET A 83 -5.05 -11.45 -5.02
N VAL A 84 -5.12 -12.67 -4.53
CA VAL A 84 -6.35 -13.45 -4.44
C VAL A 84 -6.46 -14.10 -3.06
N LEU A 85 -7.68 -14.52 -2.79
CA LEU A 85 -8.06 -15.32 -1.66
C LEU A 85 -8.91 -16.46 -2.21
N THR A 86 -8.59 -17.69 -1.84
CA THR A 86 -9.23 -18.87 -2.43
C THR A 86 -10.16 -19.48 -1.41
N MET A 87 -11.43 -19.62 -1.80
CA MET A 87 -12.38 -20.45 -1.08
C MET A 87 -12.19 -21.89 -1.53
N SER A 88 -11.85 -22.77 -0.59
CA SER A 88 -11.47 -24.16 -0.87
C SER A 88 -12.44 -25.16 -0.25
N LEU A 89 -12.69 -26.25 -0.98
CA LEU A 89 -13.52 -27.37 -0.52
C LEU A 89 -12.90 -28.70 -0.96
N GLY A 90 -12.75 -29.62 -0.01
CA GLY A 90 -12.26 -30.98 -0.30
C GLY A 90 -13.28 -31.82 -1.05
N VAL A 91 -12.83 -32.56 -2.06
CA VAL A 91 -13.63 -33.53 -2.81
C VAL A 91 -13.21 -34.93 -2.39
N PHE A 92 -14.17 -35.74 -1.95
CA PHE A 92 -13.93 -37.06 -1.40
C PHE A 92 -14.55 -38.15 -2.27
N ASN A 93 -13.80 -39.23 -2.47
CA ASN A 93 -14.28 -40.46 -3.11
C ASN A 93 -13.84 -41.64 -2.24
N ASP A 94 -14.75 -42.56 -1.92
CA ASP A 94 -14.46 -43.75 -1.11
C ASP A 94 -13.60 -43.48 0.15
N LYS A 95 -13.93 -42.44 0.92
CA LYS A 95 -13.21 -42.00 2.14
C LYS A 95 -11.75 -41.54 1.92
N LYS A 96 -11.35 -41.33 0.66
CA LYS A 96 -10.07 -40.71 0.27
C LYS A 96 -10.33 -39.33 -0.34
N ILE A 97 -9.48 -38.35 -0.01
CA ILE A 97 -9.47 -37.08 -0.74
C ILE A 97 -9.04 -37.33 -2.20
N SER A 98 -9.93 -36.98 -3.12
CA SER A 98 -9.65 -37.03 -4.56
C SER A 98 -9.01 -35.74 -5.06
N GLY A 99 -9.26 -34.63 -4.37
CA GLY A 99 -8.68 -33.33 -4.67
C GLY A 99 -9.33 -32.22 -3.85
N VAL A 100 -8.97 -30.98 -4.17
CA VAL A 100 -9.55 -29.77 -3.59
C VAL A 100 -10.03 -28.89 -4.73
N VAL A 101 -11.27 -28.41 -4.63
CA VAL A 101 -11.79 -27.38 -5.52
C VAL A 101 -11.55 -26.04 -4.86
N GLY A 102 -10.92 -25.13 -5.60
CA GLY A 102 -10.67 -23.75 -5.17
C GLY A 102 -11.35 -22.76 -6.11
N ILE A 103 -11.95 -21.72 -5.56
CA ILE A 103 -12.46 -20.57 -6.31
C ILE A 103 -11.72 -19.33 -5.83
N ASP A 104 -11.04 -18.65 -6.75
CA ASP A 104 -10.29 -17.44 -6.44
C ASP A 104 -11.20 -16.21 -6.41
N ILE A 105 -11.07 -15.45 -5.32
CA ILE A 105 -11.73 -14.18 -5.08
C ILE A 105 -10.67 -13.09 -5.21
N LEU A 106 -10.87 -12.19 -6.17
CA LEU A 106 -10.01 -11.03 -6.39
C LEU A 106 -10.21 -10.00 -5.27
N LEU A 107 -9.12 -9.50 -4.69
CA LEU A 107 -9.19 -8.46 -3.65
C LEU A 107 -9.89 -7.18 -4.13
N SER A 108 -9.85 -6.89 -5.43
CA SER A 108 -10.54 -5.72 -6.01
C SER A 108 -12.05 -5.72 -5.76
N ILE A 109 -12.67 -6.88 -5.47
CA ILE A 109 -14.10 -6.98 -5.16
C ILE A 109 -14.40 -6.21 -3.86
N PHE A 110 -13.55 -6.28 -2.84
CA PHE A 110 -13.77 -5.57 -1.59
C PHE A 110 -13.73 -4.04 -1.78
N LYS A 111 -12.80 -3.55 -2.62
CA LYS A 111 -12.71 -2.12 -2.99
C LYS A 111 -13.90 -1.62 -3.79
N LEU A 112 -14.53 -2.49 -4.58
CA LEU A 112 -15.73 -2.16 -5.35
C LEU A 112 -16.99 -2.22 -4.48
N ALA A 113 -17.02 -3.06 -3.46
CA ALA A 113 -18.14 -3.18 -2.53
C ALA A 113 -18.33 -1.90 -1.71
N VAL A 114 -17.22 -1.23 -1.35
CA VAL A 114 -17.23 0.01 -0.57
C VAL A 114 -16.25 1.00 -1.20
N PRO A 115 -16.74 1.87 -2.10
CA PRO A 115 -15.86 2.79 -2.79
C PRO A 115 -15.37 3.91 -1.84
N GLU A 116 -14.10 4.29 -2.01
CA GLU A 116 -13.44 5.34 -1.22
C GLU A 116 -14.22 6.68 -1.23
N TYR A 117 -14.87 7.00 -2.36
CA TYR A 117 -15.62 8.26 -2.50
C TYR A 117 -16.89 8.34 -1.65
N GLU A 118 -17.41 7.21 -1.14
CA GLU A 118 -18.56 7.19 -0.23
C GLU A 118 -18.13 7.25 1.24
N LEU A 119 -16.99 6.67 1.57
CA LEU A 119 -16.47 6.64 2.95
C LEU A 119 -15.86 7.99 3.38
N GLY A 120 -15.15 8.66 2.48
CA GLY A 120 -14.36 9.85 2.79
C GLY A 120 -12.86 9.61 2.65
N LEU A 121 -12.06 10.52 3.20
CA LEU A 121 -10.61 10.55 2.93
C LEU A 121 -9.79 9.72 3.92
N PHE A 122 -10.18 9.73 5.20
CA PHE A 122 -9.50 8.97 6.27
C PHE A 122 -10.31 7.77 6.73
N SER A 123 -11.57 7.72 6.33
CA SER A 123 -12.46 6.60 6.55
C SER A 123 -12.15 5.47 5.58
N HIS A 124 -12.17 4.23 6.05
CA HIS A 124 -11.71 3.09 5.27
C HIS A 124 -12.37 1.78 5.69
N LEU A 125 -12.32 0.81 4.78
CA LEU A 125 -12.76 -0.56 5.04
C LEU A 125 -11.57 -1.38 5.56
N VAL A 126 -11.83 -2.15 6.61
CA VAL A 126 -10.91 -3.15 7.16
C VAL A 126 -11.59 -4.50 7.11
N VAL A 127 -10.96 -5.50 6.49
CA VAL A 127 -11.45 -6.88 6.49
C VAL A 127 -10.36 -7.78 7.05
N ILE A 128 -10.71 -8.65 8.00
CA ILE A 128 -9.81 -9.66 8.56
C ILE A 128 -10.41 -11.06 8.37
N ASN A 129 -9.54 -12.06 8.27
CA ASN A 129 -9.95 -13.46 8.31
C ASN A 129 -10.03 -13.99 9.75
N GLU A 130 -10.49 -15.24 9.90
CA GLU A 130 -10.56 -15.99 11.17
C GLU A 130 -9.25 -16.06 11.96
N ASN A 131 -8.11 -15.88 11.30
CA ASN A 131 -6.78 -15.90 11.93
C ASN A 131 -6.31 -14.50 12.37
N GLY A 132 -7.10 -13.45 12.10
CA GLY A 132 -6.74 -12.06 12.39
C GLY A 132 -5.77 -11.44 11.37
N PHE A 133 -5.56 -12.10 10.23
CA PHE A 133 -4.81 -11.54 9.12
C PHE A 133 -5.69 -10.62 8.29
N VAL A 134 -5.10 -9.51 7.85
CA VAL A 134 -5.76 -8.53 7.02
C VAL A 134 -5.99 -9.09 5.62
N VAL A 135 -7.24 -9.01 5.17
CA VAL A 135 -7.67 -9.33 3.80
C VAL A 135 -7.71 -8.07 2.95
N GLU A 136 -8.28 -6.97 3.47
CA GLU A 136 -8.36 -5.68 2.80
C GLU A 136 -8.13 -4.55 3.80
N HIS A 137 -7.26 -3.61 3.42
CA HIS A 137 -6.94 -2.40 4.18
C HIS A 137 -6.20 -1.40 3.25
N PRO A 138 -6.40 -0.07 3.35
CA PRO A 138 -5.76 0.90 2.45
C PRO A 138 -4.23 0.82 2.41
N LYS A 139 -3.62 0.61 3.58
CA LYS A 139 -2.16 0.45 3.76
C LYS A 139 -1.64 -0.96 3.41
N PHE A 140 -2.50 -1.91 3.05
CA PHE A 140 -2.06 -3.25 2.66
C PHE A 140 -1.49 -3.22 1.23
N ARG A 141 -0.17 -3.40 1.11
CA ARG A 141 0.53 -3.29 -0.18
C ARG A 141 0.52 -4.61 -0.96
N SER A 142 -0.01 -4.60 -2.19
CA SER A 142 0.16 -5.70 -3.15
C SER A 142 1.57 -5.63 -3.78
N GLN A 143 2.50 -6.50 -3.37
CA GLN A 143 3.86 -6.50 -3.91
C GLN A 143 4.12 -7.73 -4.79
N HIS A 144 4.44 -7.49 -6.06
CA HIS A 144 4.72 -8.52 -7.05
C HIS A 144 6.13 -9.11 -6.85
N GLY A 145 6.21 -10.28 -6.18
CA GLY A 145 7.38 -11.15 -6.25
C GLY A 145 8.44 -11.04 -5.14
N TYR A 146 8.29 -10.12 -4.17
CA TYR A 146 9.25 -9.91 -3.08
C TYR A 146 8.82 -10.52 -1.73
N LEU A 147 7.52 -10.70 -1.52
CA LEU A 147 6.97 -11.30 -0.30
C LEU A 147 6.85 -12.82 -0.49
N PRO A 148 7.33 -13.65 0.47
CA PRO A 148 7.03 -15.07 0.47
C PRO A 148 5.51 -15.25 0.62
N SER A 149 4.91 -16.10 -0.21
CA SER A 149 3.48 -16.43 -0.07
C SER A 149 3.28 -17.45 1.06
N PRO A 150 2.28 -17.28 1.94
CA PRO A 150 1.26 -16.21 1.99
C PRO A 150 1.68 -14.93 2.76
N ILE A 151 1.06 -13.80 2.41
CA ILE A 151 1.30 -12.49 3.06
C ILE A 151 0.47 -12.41 4.34
N ASN A 152 1.03 -12.89 5.45
CA ASN A 152 0.35 -12.90 6.74
C ASN A 152 0.65 -11.61 7.52
N VAL A 153 -0.16 -10.58 7.32
CA VAL A 153 -0.07 -9.30 8.05
C VAL A 153 -1.22 -9.17 9.03
N LEU A 154 -0.90 -8.90 10.29
CA LEU A 154 -1.85 -8.71 11.38
C LEU A 154 -2.47 -7.31 11.35
N LEU A 155 -3.72 -7.19 11.83
CA LEU A 155 -4.46 -5.92 11.87
C LEU A 155 -3.71 -4.82 12.63
N GLU A 156 -3.19 -5.13 13.82
CA GLU A 156 -2.47 -4.17 14.68
C GLU A 156 -1.18 -3.61 14.05
N ASN A 157 -0.67 -4.24 12.98
CA ASN A 157 0.51 -3.77 12.27
C ASN A 157 0.18 -2.76 11.15
N LEU A 158 -1.09 -2.59 10.79
CA LEU A 158 -1.55 -1.63 9.77
C LEU A 158 -2.47 -0.55 10.38
N GLU A 159 -3.25 -0.93 11.39
CA GLU A 159 -4.11 -0.03 12.16
C GLU A 159 -3.35 0.52 13.37
N TYR A 160 -2.49 1.51 13.11
CA TYR A 160 -1.62 2.13 14.11
C TYR A 160 -2.39 2.93 15.16
N SER A 161 -2.92 2.27 16.18
CA SER A 161 -3.58 2.93 17.32
C SER A 161 -2.57 3.71 18.17
N VAL A 162 -2.98 4.86 18.72
CA VAL A 162 -2.12 5.65 19.63
C VAL A 162 -1.76 4.86 20.89
N ASN A 163 -2.71 4.07 21.39
CA ASN A 163 -2.47 3.03 22.38
C ASN A 163 -2.55 1.67 21.70
N LYS A 164 -1.45 0.91 21.69
CA LYS A 164 -1.34 -0.37 20.97
C LYS A 164 -2.40 -1.40 21.40
N ASN A 165 -2.87 -1.34 22.64
CA ASN A 165 -3.88 -2.27 23.14
C ASN A 165 -5.25 -2.09 22.47
N ASP A 166 -5.55 -0.91 21.93
CA ASP A 166 -6.86 -0.63 21.34
C ASP A 166 -7.06 -1.41 20.02
N SER A 167 -6.04 -1.45 19.15
CA SER A 167 -6.09 -2.24 17.90
C SER A 167 -6.10 -3.74 18.16
N ILE A 168 -5.40 -4.21 19.21
CA ILE A 168 -5.45 -5.60 19.66
C ILE A 168 -6.86 -5.95 20.16
N MET A 169 -7.46 -5.11 21.00
CA MET A 169 -8.82 -5.32 21.50
C MET A 169 -9.86 -5.28 20.36
N LEU A 170 -9.70 -4.39 19.38
CA LEU A 170 -10.53 -4.37 18.17
C LEU A 170 -10.46 -5.71 17.45
N LYS A 171 -9.26 -6.20 17.17
CA LYS A 171 -9.05 -7.51 16.53
C LYS A 171 -9.73 -8.63 17.32
N GLU A 172 -9.52 -8.69 18.63
CA GLU A 172 -10.12 -9.72 19.48
C GLU A 172 -11.65 -9.72 19.40
N LYS A 173 -12.28 -8.54 19.46
CA LYS A 173 -13.74 -8.42 19.33
C LYS A 173 -14.25 -8.81 17.94
N MET A 174 -13.53 -8.44 16.89
CA MET A 174 -13.85 -8.83 15.52
C MET A 174 -13.76 -10.33 15.31
N LEU A 175 -12.74 -10.99 15.89
CA LEU A 175 -12.55 -12.44 15.84
C LEU A 175 -13.60 -13.21 16.66
N GLN A 176 -14.11 -12.60 17.74
CA GLN A 176 -15.22 -13.15 18.52
C GLN A 176 -16.58 -13.04 17.80
N GLY A 177 -16.64 -12.40 16.63
CA GLY A 177 -17.89 -12.23 15.87
C GLY A 177 -18.88 -11.29 16.54
N LYS A 178 -18.42 -10.33 17.34
CA LYS A 178 -19.29 -9.32 17.96
C LYS A 178 -19.73 -8.27 16.94
N ASN A 179 -20.96 -7.79 17.09
CA ASN A 179 -21.49 -6.63 16.37
C ASN A 179 -21.49 -5.43 17.32
N GLU A 180 -20.40 -4.67 17.32
CA GLU A 180 -20.17 -3.54 18.22
C GLU A 180 -19.48 -2.39 17.47
N SER A 181 -19.40 -1.23 18.13
CA SER A 181 -18.59 -0.11 17.67
C SER A 181 -17.50 0.22 18.70
N MET A 182 -16.34 0.65 18.23
CA MET A 182 -15.23 1.07 19.09
C MET A 182 -14.56 2.30 18.50
N GLN A 183 -14.38 3.34 19.32
CA GLN A 183 -13.72 4.59 18.93
C GLN A 183 -12.36 4.70 19.63
N PHE A 184 -11.32 5.01 18.85
CA PHE A 184 -9.99 5.32 19.38
C PHE A 184 -9.20 6.18 18.38
N PRO A 185 -8.21 6.96 18.86
CA PRO A 185 -7.31 7.70 17.99
C PRO A 185 -6.32 6.79 17.29
N ILE A 186 -6.13 7.03 15.99
CA ILE A 186 -5.16 6.33 15.14
C ILE A 186 -4.14 7.29 14.54
N PHE A 187 -3.00 6.75 14.18
CA PHE A 187 -2.01 7.40 13.36
C PHE A 187 -2.30 7.13 11.87
N TRP A 188 -2.64 8.20 11.14
CA TRP A 188 -2.78 8.16 9.70
C TRP A 188 -1.48 8.62 9.03
N LEU A 189 -0.99 7.79 8.11
CA LEU A 189 0.18 8.09 7.29
C LEU A 189 -0.29 8.74 6.00
N TYR A 190 0.35 9.86 5.64
CA TYR A 190 0.03 10.60 4.43
C TYR A 190 1.31 11.12 3.77
N ASP A 191 1.17 11.72 2.58
CA ASP A 191 2.31 12.25 1.80
C ASP A 191 3.35 11.14 1.47
N ASN A 192 2.84 10.01 0.95
CA ASN A 192 3.60 8.78 0.66
C ASN A 192 4.35 8.23 1.88
N ASP A 193 3.62 8.06 3.00
CA ASP A 193 4.15 7.52 4.27
C ASP A 193 5.30 8.34 4.89
N ARG A 194 5.46 9.61 4.50
CA ARG A 194 6.49 10.51 5.06
C ARG A 194 6.02 11.27 6.29
N LYS A 195 4.71 11.55 6.38
CA LYS A 195 4.11 12.36 7.44
C LYS A 195 3.03 11.58 8.16
N ILE A 196 2.78 12.01 9.39
CA ILE A 196 1.81 11.39 10.28
C ILE A 196 0.84 12.46 10.79
N MET A 197 -0.41 12.06 10.99
CA MET A 197 -1.38 12.83 11.76
C MET A 197 -2.12 11.92 12.73
N ILE A 198 -2.81 12.53 13.68
CA ILE A 198 -3.68 11.84 14.61
C ILE A 198 -5.11 12.16 14.23
N THR A 199 -5.93 11.14 14.01
CA THR A 199 -7.37 11.29 13.79
C THR A 199 -8.11 10.30 14.68
N ASN A 200 -9.24 10.73 15.23
CA ASN A 200 -10.17 9.83 15.90
C ASN A 200 -10.99 9.09 14.84
N VAL A 201 -11.09 7.78 15.01
CA VAL A 201 -11.83 6.91 14.11
C VAL A 201 -12.74 6.00 14.92
N THR A 202 -13.97 5.85 14.45
CA THR A 202 -14.94 4.94 15.02
C THR A 202 -15.08 3.74 14.09
N HIS A 203 -14.67 2.58 14.58
CA HIS A 203 -14.81 1.30 13.90
C HIS A 203 -16.18 0.70 14.19
N TYR A 204 -16.99 0.47 13.16
CA TYR A 204 -18.23 -0.28 13.21
C TYR A 204 -17.99 -1.65 12.58
N PHE A 205 -18.00 -2.72 13.37
CA PHE A 205 -17.59 -4.04 12.91
C PHE A 205 -18.64 -5.12 13.15
N ASN A 206 -18.73 -6.04 12.21
CA ASN A 206 -19.68 -7.15 12.24
C ASN A 206 -19.08 -8.36 11.46
N PRO A 207 -19.23 -9.60 11.93
CA PRO A 207 -18.97 -10.77 11.10
C PRO A 207 -19.81 -10.75 9.81
N ILE A 208 -19.20 -11.15 8.69
CA ILE A 208 -19.94 -11.33 7.44
C ILE A 208 -20.59 -12.71 7.49
N TYR A 209 -21.92 -12.74 7.46
CA TYR A 209 -22.70 -13.97 7.51
C TYR A 209 -22.27 -14.96 6.42
N TYR A 210 -22.25 -16.25 6.78
CA TYR A 210 -21.86 -17.35 5.90
C TYR A 210 -20.41 -17.31 5.40
N SER A 211 -19.53 -16.58 6.09
CA SER A 211 -18.11 -16.51 5.77
C SER A 211 -17.23 -16.52 7.01
N GLU A 212 -15.94 -16.80 6.82
CA GLU A 212 -14.90 -16.80 7.87
C GLU A 212 -14.19 -15.43 7.96
N ILE A 213 -14.85 -14.36 7.51
CA ILE A 213 -14.29 -12.99 7.52
C ILE A 213 -15.15 -12.05 8.36
N SER A 214 -14.47 -11.09 8.98
CA SER A 214 -15.06 -10.00 9.75
C SER A 214 -14.68 -8.68 9.11
N ALA A 215 -15.66 -7.80 8.94
CA ALA A 215 -15.46 -6.50 8.31
C ALA A 215 -15.72 -5.38 9.32
N SER A 216 -14.96 -4.31 9.19
CA SER A 216 -15.05 -3.10 9.99
C SER A 216 -15.02 -1.88 9.08
N TYR A 217 -16.01 -1.00 9.27
CA TYR A 217 -16.03 0.32 8.67
C TYR A 217 -15.43 1.31 9.66
N ALA A 218 -14.25 1.83 9.32
CA ALA A 218 -13.53 2.81 10.10
C ALA A 218 -13.96 4.20 9.61
N ILE A 219 -14.71 4.97 10.41
CA ILE A 219 -15.20 6.31 10.03
C ILE A 219 -14.49 7.38 10.85
N SER A 220 -13.81 8.31 10.18
CA SER A 220 -13.19 9.49 10.80
C SER A 220 -14.23 10.53 11.18
N GLU A 221 -14.00 11.26 12.28
CA GLU A 221 -14.81 12.42 12.68
C GLU A 221 -14.90 13.49 11.58
N THR A 222 -13.90 13.58 10.70
CA THR A 222 -13.87 14.56 9.60
C THR A 222 -14.73 14.17 8.40
N ASP A 223 -15.04 12.88 8.25
CA ASP A 223 -15.76 12.31 7.12
C ASP A 223 -17.21 11.95 7.46
N ILE A 224 -17.60 12.05 8.74
CA ILE A 224 -18.94 11.64 9.21
C ILE A 224 -20.10 12.39 8.53
N SER A 225 -19.83 13.60 8.03
CA SER A 225 -20.82 14.48 7.41
C SER A 225 -20.57 14.57 5.91
N TYR A 226 -21.61 14.30 5.11
CA TYR A 226 -21.59 14.45 3.65
C TYR A 226 -22.66 15.43 3.17
N TYR A 227 -22.55 15.86 1.92
CA TYR A 227 -23.57 16.70 1.28
C TYR A 227 -24.19 15.96 0.11
N LYS A 228 -25.50 16.16 -0.07
CA LYS A 228 -26.24 15.67 -1.23
C LYS A 228 -26.85 16.84 -1.97
N VAL A 229 -26.64 16.88 -3.28
CA VAL A 229 -27.20 17.95 -4.11
C VAL A 229 -28.59 17.56 -4.61
N ASN A 230 -29.54 18.50 -4.51
CA ASN A 230 -30.90 18.30 -5.01
C ASN A 230 -30.95 18.38 -6.54
N ARG A 231 -31.68 17.47 -7.19
CA ARG A 231 -31.86 17.39 -8.66
C ARG A 231 -32.22 18.72 -9.33
N SER A 232 -33.05 19.54 -8.69
CA SER A 232 -33.43 20.86 -9.22
C SER A 232 -32.21 21.76 -9.46
N ILE A 233 -31.25 21.77 -8.52
CA ILE A 233 -30.01 22.55 -8.62
C ILE A 233 -29.12 21.96 -9.72
N VAL A 234 -29.00 20.64 -9.76
CA VAL A 234 -28.21 19.92 -10.78
C VAL A 234 -28.68 20.29 -12.17
N ASN A 235 -29.99 20.19 -12.44
CA ASN A 235 -30.56 20.52 -13.75
C ASN A 235 -30.35 22.00 -14.13
N SER A 236 -30.39 22.93 -13.16
CA SER A 236 -30.12 24.35 -13.40
C SER A 236 -28.67 24.62 -13.81
N LEU A 237 -27.72 23.85 -13.24
CA LEU A 237 -26.28 24.00 -13.46
C LEU A 237 -25.72 23.01 -14.48
N PHE A 238 -26.52 22.07 -14.99
CA PHE A 238 -26.07 20.93 -15.81
C PHE A 238 -25.19 21.37 -16.98
N LYS A 239 -25.70 22.25 -17.84
CA LYS A 239 -24.95 22.76 -19.00
C LYS A 239 -23.67 23.51 -18.61
N LYS A 240 -23.70 24.26 -17.50
CA LYS A 240 -22.52 24.98 -17.01
C LYS A 240 -21.46 24.01 -16.48
N GLY A 241 -21.89 22.95 -15.79
CA GLY A 241 -21.02 21.88 -15.30
C GLY A 241 -20.38 21.11 -16.44
N VAL A 242 -21.16 20.74 -17.47
CA VAL A 242 -20.62 20.08 -18.67
C VAL A 242 -19.62 20.98 -19.37
N ASN A 243 -19.96 22.26 -19.62
CA ASN A 243 -19.02 23.21 -20.22
C ASN A 243 -17.75 23.41 -19.38
N ALA A 244 -17.82 23.27 -18.05
CA ALA A 244 -16.66 23.36 -17.17
C ALA A 244 -15.70 22.17 -17.29
N LEU A 245 -16.18 21.01 -17.78
CA LEU A 245 -15.35 19.84 -18.09
C LEU A 245 -14.64 19.98 -19.45
N TYR A 246 -15.11 20.89 -20.31
CA TYR A 246 -14.47 21.16 -21.59
C TYR A 246 -13.14 21.90 -21.36
N VAL A 247 -12.08 21.36 -21.97
CA VAL A 247 -10.78 22.02 -22.05
C VAL A 247 -10.53 22.29 -23.53
N ASP A 248 -10.49 23.56 -23.94
CA ASP A 248 -10.22 23.91 -25.33
C ASP A 248 -8.78 23.47 -25.69
N PRO A 249 -8.59 22.55 -26.64
CA PRO A 249 -7.26 22.15 -27.11
C PRO A 249 -6.50 23.32 -27.75
N HIS A 250 -7.20 24.32 -28.28
CA HIS A 250 -6.65 25.45 -29.02
C HIS A 250 -6.31 26.66 -28.13
N GLU A 251 -6.82 26.76 -26.89
CA GLU A 251 -6.35 27.75 -25.91
C GLU A 251 -4.88 27.54 -25.50
N ASN A 252 -4.38 26.32 -25.65
CA ASN A 252 -2.96 26.00 -25.47
C ASN A 252 -2.08 26.50 -26.65
N ALA A 253 -2.68 26.81 -27.80
CA ALA A 253 -1.99 27.14 -29.05
C ALA A 253 -2.16 28.60 -29.50
N THR A 254 -3.16 29.33 -29.01
CA THR A 254 -3.27 30.76 -29.35
C THR A 254 -2.27 31.58 -28.54
N ASN A 255 -1.35 32.25 -29.23
CA ASN A 255 -0.29 33.12 -28.67
C ASN A 255 -0.79 34.30 -27.80
N ASN A 256 -2.10 34.48 -27.64
CA ASN A 256 -2.71 35.61 -26.91
C ASN A 256 -3.28 35.25 -25.52
N SER A 257 -3.30 33.97 -25.10
CA SER A 257 -3.68 33.61 -23.73
C SER A 257 -2.44 33.65 -22.81
N HIS A 258 -2.48 34.46 -21.75
CA HIS A 258 -1.38 34.61 -20.78
C HIS A 258 -1.26 33.44 -19.79
N TYR A 259 -2.16 32.47 -19.84
CA TYR A 259 -2.23 31.32 -18.94
C TYR A 259 -2.70 30.07 -19.70
N SER A 260 -2.36 28.88 -19.22
CA SER A 260 -2.94 27.62 -19.69
C SER A 260 -3.80 27.00 -18.61
N THR A 261 -4.95 26.42 -18.98
CA THR A 261 -5.84 25.75 -18.02
C THR A 261 -5.94 24.27 -18.30
N PHE A 262 -6.06 23.49 -17.23
CA PHE A 262 -6.17 22.04 -17.28
C PHE A 262 -7.24 21.57 -16.29
N VAL A 263 -8.00 20.55 -16.66
CA VAL A 263 -9.06 19.96 -15.83
C VAL A 263 -8.77 18.47 -15.65
N ASP A 264 -9.00 17.98 -14.43
CA ASP A 264 -8.83 16.58 -14.06
C ASP A 264 -10.03 16.05 -13.25
N ILE A 265 -10.27 14.74 -13.39
CA ILE A 265 -11.29 14.00 -12.64
C ILE A 265 -10.68 12.73 -12.06
N PRO A 266 -11.15 12.25 -10.90
CA PRO A 266 -10.60 11.04 -10.29
C PRO A 266 -11.02 9.82 -11.09
N ASN A 267 -10.30 8.73 -10.84
CA ASN A 267 -10.59 7.41 -11.36
C ASN A 267 -11.78 6.77 -10.59
N TRP A 268 -12.93 7.44 -10.56
CA TRP A 268 -14.17 6.90 -9.98
C TRP A 268 -15.03 6.24 -11.06
N LEU A 269 -15.88 5.30 -10.64
CA LEU A 269 -16.83 4.63 -11.53
C LEU A 269 -18.08 5.51 -11.71
N PHE A 270 -17.97 6.54 -12.54
CA PHE A 270 -19.12 7.41 -12.87
C PHE A 270 -20.19 6.66 -13.68
N CYS A 271 -19.76 5.84 -14.65
CA CYS A 271 -20.62 5.04 -15.53
C CYS A 271 -19.88 3.76 -15.96
N ASP A 272 -20.63 2.70 -16.30
CA ASP A 272 -20.06 1.49 -16.87
C ASP A 272 -19.37 1.73 -18.23
N LYS A 273 -18.09 1.33 -18.34
CA LYS A 273 -17.25 1.53 -19.53
C LYS A 273 -17.83 0.91 -20.81
N LEU A 274 -18.64 -0.15 -20.70
CA LEU A 274 -19.31 -0.82 -21.81
C LEU A 274 -20.30 0.08 -22.57
N ILE A 275 -20.77 1.18 -21.96
CA ILE A 275 -21.65 2.16 -22.62
C ILE A 275 -20.84 3.16 -23.44
N ILE A 276 -19.70 3.61 -22.92
CA ILE A 276 -18.87 4.62 -23.59
C ILE A 276 -18.04 3.98 -24.72
N SER A 277 -17.65 2.71 -24.58
CA SER A 277 -17.05 1.95 -25.68
C SER A 277 -18.02 1.71 -26.85
N LYS A 278 -19.33 1.58 -26.58
CA LYS A 278 -20.37 1.48 -27.62
C LYS A 278 -20.48 2.73 -28.51
N LEU A 279 -20.27 3.92 -27.94
CA LEU A 279 -20.15 5.18 -28.70
C LEU A 279 -18.81 5.26 -29.47
N LYS A 280 -17.78 4.55 -29.00
CA LYS A 280 -16.46 4.43 -29.64
C LYS A 280 -16.45 3.53 -30.87
N TRP A 281 -17.48 2.70 -31.09
CA TRP A 281 -17.66 1.96 -32.36
C TRP A 281 -17.97 2.87 -33.55
N MET A 282 -17.97 4.20 -33.35
CA MET A 282 -17.97 5.18 -34.43
C MET A 282 -16.57 5.75 -34.73
N TYR A 283 -15.56 5.55 -33.88
CA TYR A 283 -14.17 5.97 -34.13
C TYR A 283 -13.12 5.03 -33.49
N SER A 284 -12.59 4.13 -34.34
CA SER A 284 -11.32 3.39 -34.34
C SER A 284 -10.58 3.04 -33.03
N GLU A 285 -10.22 1.75 -32.96
CA GLU A 285 -9.34 1.10 -32.01
C GLU A 285 -7.90 1.63 -32.00
N THR A 286 -7.24 1.50 -30.84
CA THR A 286 -5.96 0.78 -30.59
C THR A 286 -5.30 1.42 -29.38
N ASN A 287 -5.50 0.84 -28.19
CA ASN A 287 -4.52 0.87 -27.09
C ASN A 287 -5.03 -0.01 -25.95
N ASN A 288 -4.46 -1.21 -25.84
CA ASN A 288 -4.65 -2.17 -24.75
C ASN A 288 -3.94 -1.73 -23.45
N ASN A 289 -3.98 -0.44 -23.13
CA ASN A 289 -3.69 0.01 -21.78
C ASN A 289 -5.00 -0.04 -21.01
N VAL A 290 -5.16 -1.09 -20.19
CA VAL A 290 -6.29 -1.32 -19.30
C VAL A 290 -6.32 -0.24 -18.21
N LYS A 291 -6.63 1.01 -18.58
CA LYS A 291 -7.19 1.97 -17.63
C LYS A 291 -8.69 1.68 -17.58
N ASN A 292 -9.16 1.14 -16.46
CA ASN A 292 -10.59 0.86 -16.23
C ASN A 292 -11.43 2.14 -16.09
N PHE A 293 -10.81 3.32 -16.03
CA PHE A 293 -11.44 4.61 -15.73
C PHE A 293 -11.51 5.53 -16.97
N LEU A 294 -12.53 6.39 -16.99
CA LEU A 294 -12.85 7.31 -18.09
C LEU A 294 -11.97 8.56 -18.04
N SER A 295 -11.56 9.08 -19.21
CA SER A 295 -10.90 10.39 -19.27
C SER A 295 -11.92 11.54 -19.18
N VAL A 296 -11.47 12.73 -18.78
CA VAL A 296 -12.32 13.94 -18.74
C VAL A 296 -12.98 14.21 -20.10
N ALA A 297 -12.24 14.04 -21.19
CA ALA A 297 -12.73 14.25 -22.54
C ALA A 297 -13.81 13.23 -22.95
N ASP A 298 -13.63 11.96 -22.56
CA ASP A 298 -14.63 10.91 -22.80
C ASP A 298 -15.93 11.21 -22.05
N LEU A 299 -15.81 11.60 -20.77
CA LEU A 299 -16.97 11.93 -19.93
C LEU A 299 -17.68 13.19 -20.42
N HIS A 300 -16.94 14.23 -20.81
CA HIS A 300 -17.50 15.43 -21.42
C HIS A 300 -18.28 15.11 -22.69
N SER A 301 -17.68 14.35 -23.61
CA SER A 301 -18.32 13.97 -24.88
C SER A 301 -19.61 13.19 -24.64
N PHE A 302 -19.61 12.26 -23.68
CA PHE A 302 -20.79 11.51 -23.29
C PHE A 302 -21.90 12.42 -22.69
N LEU A 303 -21.56 13.30 -21.74
CA LEU A 303 -22.54 14.14 -21.05
C LEU A 303 -23.09 15.28 -21.93
N SER A 304 -22.33 15.71 -22.96
CA SER A 304 -22.72 16.80 -23.86
C SER A 304 -23.99 16.56 -24.67
N VAL A 305 -24.38 15.29 -24.84
CA VAL A 305 -25.59 14.87 -25.57
C VAL A 305 -26.86 15.14 -24.75
N TYR A 306 -26.75 15.13 -23.42
CA TYR A 306 -27.89 15.22 -22.52
C TYR A 306 -28.16 16.67 -22.09
N LYS A 307 -29.39 16.94 -21.66
CA LYS A 307 -29.79 18.27 -21.17
C LYS A 307 -30.09 18.27 -19.67
N LYS A 308 -30.57 17.15 -19.14
CA LYS A 308 -30.90 16.97 -17.73
C LYS A 308 -30.28 15.70 -17.19
N ILE A 309 -30.21 15.62 -15.86
CA ILE A 309 -29.70 14.43 -15.17
C ILE A 309 -30.63 13.23 -15.36
N GLU A 310 -31.95 13.43 -15.45
CA GLU A 310 -32.92 12.34 -15.63
C GLU A 310 -32.82 11.66 -17.00
N ASP A 311 -32.18 12.32 -17.98
CA ASP A 311 -31.99 11.76 -19.31
C ASP A 311 -30.82 10.77 -19.36
N ILE A 312 -30.03 10.68 -18.28
CA ILE A 312 -28.85 9.80 -18.19
C ILE A 312 -29.31 8.37 -17.86
N ASN A 313 -28.75 7.41 -18.59
CA ASN A 313 -29.06 5.97 -18.49
C ASN A 313 -28.88 5.41 -17.05
N ASP A 314 -29.69 4.40 -16.69
CA ASP A 314 -29.73 3.73 -15.37
C ASP A 314 -28.42 3.04 -14.93
N ARG A 315 -27.38 3.03 -15.77
CA ARG A 315 -26.07 2.40 -15.48
C ARG A 315 -24.97 3.41 -15.12
N CYS A 316 -25.35 4.64 -14.82
CA CYS A 316 -24.47 5.68 -14.30
C CYS A 316 -24.86 6.01 -12.86
N ASN A 317 -23.87 6.35 -12.03
CA ASN A 317 -24.13 6.81 -10.67
C ASN A 317 -24.56 8.29 -10.71
N GLU A 318 -25.87 8.52 -10.54
CA GLU A 318 -26.48 9.85 -10.59
C GLU A 318 -25.87 10.81 -9.56
N GLU A 319 -25.57 10.32 -8.35
CA GLU A 319 -25.07 11.14 -7.24
C GLU A 319 -23.66 11.65 -7.53
N LEU A 320 -22.77 10.77 -8.01
CA LEU A 320 -21.42 11.14 -8.43
C LEU A 320 -21.41 12.19 -9.54
N ILE A 321 -22.22 11.98 -10.59
CA ILE A 321 -22.30 12.91 -11.72
C ILE A 321 -22.88 14.25 -11.26
N SER A 322 -23.93 14.21 -10.42
CA SER A 322 -24.55 15.41 -9.85
C SER A 322 -23.55 16.24 -9.05
N ASN A 323 -22.80 15.59 -8.16
CA ASN A 323 -21.77 16.25 -7.34
C ASN A 323 -20.65 16.84 -8.22
N LEU A 324 -20.19 16.10 -9.23
CA LEU A 324 -19.18 16.57 -10.18
C LEU A 324 -19.64 17.81 -10.95
N LEU A 325 -20.82 17.76 -11.57
CA LEU A 325 -21.31 18.85 -12.43
C LEU A 325 -21.57 20.13 -11.66
N VAL A 326 -22.14 20.01 -10.46
CA VAL A 326 -22.46 21.18 -9.61
C VAL A 326 -21.18 21.82 -9.10
N THR A 327 -20.24 21.04 -8.58
CA THR A 327 -18.95 21.55 -8.10
C THR A 327 -18.13 22.15 -9.24
N ALA A 328 -18.12 21.53 -10.42
CA ALA A 328 -17.47 22.05 -11.62
C ALA A 328 -18.08 23.41 -12.06
N ALA A 329 -19.40 23.53 -12.08
CA ALA A 329 -20.09 24.77 -12.45
C ALA A 329 -19.76 25.92 -11.48
N ILE A 330 -19.71 25.63 -10.17
CA ILE A 330 -19.36 26.60 -9.13
C ILE A 330 -17.92 27.09 -9.33
N VAL A 331 -16.96 26.17 -9.44
CA VAL A 331 -15.55 26.52 -9.65
C VAL A 331 -15.37 27.30 -10.94
N HIS A 332 -16.00 26.88 -12.03
CA HIS A 332 -15.91 27.58 -13.31
C HIS A 332 -16.40 29.03 -13.22
N LYS A 333 -17.51 29.27 -12.52
CA LYS A 333 -18.03 30.63 -12.29
C LYS A 333 -17.00 31.48 -11.51
N TYR A 334 -16.56 31.03 -10.35
CA TYR A 334 -15.66 31.80 -9.49
C TYR A 334 -14.28 32.03 -10.11
N VAL A 335 -13.74 31.01 -10.80
CA VAL A 335 -12.46 31.12 -11.51
C VAL A 335 -12.55 32.13 -12.64
N ASN A 336 -13.60 32.10 -13.47
CA ASN A 336 -13.72 33.06 -14.57
C ASN A 336 -13.89 34.50 -14.04
N GLU A 337 -14.72 34.71 -13.01
CA GLU A 337 -14.89 36.04 -12.38
C GLU A 337 -13.55 36.56 -11.78
N SER A 338 -12.80 35.69 -11.09
CA SER A 338 -11.52 36.06 -10.48
C SER A 338 -10.40 36.24 -11.52
N CYS A 339 -10.36 35.43 -12.58
CA CYS A 339 -9.39 35.58 -13.66
C CYS A 339 -9.65 36.82 -14.52
N GLN A 340 -10.91 37.20 -14.74
CA GLN A 340 -11.25 38.47 -15.41
C GLN A 340 -10.73 39.68 -14.62
N PHE A 341 -10.83 39.65 -13.29
CA PHE A 341 -10.27 40.69 -12.42
C PHE A 341 -8.74 40.84 -12.56
N HIS A 342 -8.01 39.72 -12.73
CA HIS A 342 -6.57 39.73 -12.98
C HIS A 342 -6.18 40.25 -14.38
N GLN A 343 -7.09 40.23 -15.36
CA GLN A 343 -6.84 40.79 -16.70
C GLN A 343 -7.01 42.31 -16.75
N THR A 344 -7.90 42.88 -15.94
CA THR A 344 -8.26 44.31 -16.01
C THR A 344 -7.49 45.19 -15.01
N GLY A 345 -6.90 44.61 -13.97
CA GLY A 345 -6.14 45.34 -12.96
C GLY A 345 -4.65 45.40 -13.27
N SER A 346 -4.06 46.60 -13.20
CA SER A 346 -2.63 46.93 -13.26
C SER A 346 -1.80 46.30 -12.13
N VAL A 347 -1.99 45.01 -11.85
CA VAL A 347 -1.18 44.24 -10.91
C VAL A 347 -0.04 43.64 -11.72
N LYS A 348 1.13 44.28 -11.59
CA LYS A 348 2.43 43.76 -12.06
C LYS A 348 2.45 42.24 -11.93
N LYS A 349 2.92 41.54 -12.98
CA LYS A 349 3.34 40.14 -12.99
C LYS A 349 3.72 39.67 -11.57
N ASN A 350 2.79 39.07 -10.84
CA ASN A 350 3.12 38.42 -9.57
C ASN A 350 3.81 37.11 -9.95
N THR A 351 5.10 37.21 -10.27
CA THR A 351 5.97 36.10 -10.70
C THR A 351 6.10 35.02 -9.63
N LEU A 352 5.65 35.28 -8.41
CA LEU A 352 5.72 34.38 -7.25
C LEU A 352 4.97 33.06 -7.48
N PHE A 353 3.79 33.12 -8.08
CA PHE A 353 2.95 31.94 -8.29
C PHE A 353 3.19 31.33 -9.68
N GLN A 354 3.48 30.04 -9.70
CA GLN A 354 3.71 29.26 -10.91
C GLN A 354 2.39 28.70 -11.46
N SER A 355 1.59 28.11 -10.58
CA SER A 355 0.26 27.60 -10.90
C SER A 355 -0.69 27.81 -9.71
N LEU A 356 -1.98 27.86 -10.01
CA LEU A 356 -3.06 27.88 -9.04
C LEU A 356 -3.96 26.69 -9.33
N TYR A 357 -4.52 26.07 -8.30
CA TYR A 357 -5.44 24.97 -8.50
C TYR A 357 -6.60 25.02 -7.51
N VAL A 358 -7.74 24.50 -7.98
CA VAL A 358 -8.94 24.32 -7.17
C VAL A 358 -9.41 22.90 -7.37
N SER A 359 -9.49 22.15 -6.28
CA SER A 359 -9.93 20.77 -6.27
C SER A 359 -11.14 20.60 -5.36
N THR A 360 -12.19 19.97 -5.82
CA THR A 360 -13.48 19.87 -5.10
C THR A 360 -13.70 18.46 -4.56
N SER A 361 -14.52 18.29 -3.52
CA SER A 361 -14.89 16.96 -3.03
C SER A 361 -15.74 16.18 -4.04
N GLY A 362 -16.44 16.87 -4.96
CA GLY A 362 -17.27 16.24 -5.99
C GLY A 362 -16.52 15.65 -7.19
N GLY A 363 -15.19 15.61 -7.18
CA GLY A 363 -14.43 14.99 -8.28
C GLY A 363 -13.91 15.99 -9.34
N TYR A 364 -14.16 17.30 -9.24
CA TYR A 364 -13.61 18.27 -10.19
C TYR A 364 -12.31 18.91 -9.69
N THR A 365 -11.26 18.93 -10.51
CA THR A 365 -10.02 19.67 -10.25
C THR A 365 -9.66 20.53 -11.45
N ARG A 366 -9.35 21.81 -11.22
CA ARG A 366 -8.90 22.74 -12.26
C ARG A 366 -7.56 23.35 -11.87
N TYR A 367 -6.58 23.25 -12.77
CA TYR A 367 -5.28 23.88 -12.69
C TYR A 367 -5.22 25.07 -13.65
N ILE A 368 -4.57 26.14 -13.19
CA ILE A 368 -4.35 27.38 -13.93
C ILE A 368 -2.86 27.66 -13.86
N THR A 369 -2.17 27.45 -14.96
CA THR A 369 -0.73 27.64 -15.06
C THR A 369 -0.45 29.05 -15.58
N ILE A 370 0.26 29.84 -14.78
CA ILE A 370 0.63 31.23 -15.11
C ILE A 370 1.91 31.24 -15.98
N ASN A 371 2.77 30.22 -15.84
CA ASN A 371 4.01 30.08 -16.62
C ASN A 371 3.97 28.83 -17.51
N LYS A 372 3.87 29.02 -18.84
CA LYS A 372 3.66 27.93 -19.84
C LYS A 372 4.76 26.86 -19.90
N THR A 373 5.89 27.05 -19.22
CA THR A 373 7.05 26.12 -19.27
C THR A 373 6.89 24.87 -18.39
N VAL A 374 5.80 24.77 -17.62
CA VAL A 374 5.62 23.70 -16.63
C VAL A 374 4.90 22.51 -17.27
N THR A 375 5.58 21.36 -17.24
CA THR A 375 5.05 20.07 -17.65
C THR A 375 3.83 19.69 -16.81
N LYS A 376 2.85 19.04 -17.46
CA LYS A 376 1.68 18.44 -16.83
C LYS A 376 2.13 17.63 -15.59
N PRO A 377 1.64 17.96 -14.37
CA PRO A 377 2.02 17.22 -13.18
C PRO A 377 1.59 15.75 -13.30
N ASP A 378 2.25 14.83 -12.59
CA ASP A 378 1.91 13.40 -12.64
C ASP A 378 0.62 13.13 -11.83
N LEU A 379 -0.52 13.23 -12.51
CA LEU A 379 -1.86 13.44 -11.95
C LEU A 379 -2.43 12.25 -11.16
N ASN A 380 -1.98 11.03 -11.48
CA ASN A 380 -2.52 9.82 -10.85
C ASN A 380 -2.26 9.75 -9.33
N ARG A 381 -1.32 10.54 -8.79
CA ARG A 381 -0.89 10.50 -7.38
C ARG A 381 -1.32 11.72 -6.56
N LEU A 382 -1.81 12.78 -7.20
CA LEU A 382 -1.88 14.09 -6.56
C LEU A 382 -3.16 14.34 -5.78
N ARG A 383 -4.32 13.81 -6.20
CA ARG A 383 -5.58 14.24 -5.59
C ARG A 383 -5.72 13.83 -4.12
N ILE A 384 -5.61 12.55 -3.81
CA ILE A 384 -5.77 12.06 -2.43
C ILE A 384 -4.75 12.76 -1.52
N SER A 385 -3.48 12.77 -1.91
CA SER A 385 -2.42 13.47 -1.16
C SER A 385 -2.67 14.97 -1.00
N LEU A 386 -3.25 15.66 -1.99
CA LEU A 386 -3.63 17.08 -1.85
C LEU A 386 -4.72 17.27 -0.79
N PHE A 387 -5.70 16.38 -0.74
CA PHE A 387 -6.78 16.41 0.23
C PHE A 387 -6.34 16.03 1.64
N GLU A 388 -5.64 14.91 1.78
CA GLU A 388 -5.11 14.45 3.07
C GLU A 388 -4.21 15.51 3.70
N ASP A 389 -3.30 16.10 2.91
CA ASP A 389 -2.43 17.18 3.38
C ASP A 389 -3.25 18.39 3.86
N ALA A 390 -4.27 18.81 3.11
CA ALA A 390 -5.04 20.02 3.41
C ALA A 390 -5.96 19.90 4.63
N ILE A 391 -6.27 18.67 5.06
CA ILE A 391 -7.16 18.38 6.19
C ILE A 391 -6.37 17.86 7.39
N SER A 392 -5.09 17.53 7.22
CA SER A 392 -4.21 17.01 8.27
C SER A 392 -4.28 17.79 9.59
N PHE A 393 -4.53 19.10 9.51
CA PHE A 393 -4.72 19.97 10.66
C PHE A 393 -5.95 20.87 10.47
N PRO A 394 -7.15 20.44 10.90
CA PRO A 394 -8.41 21.14 10.61
C PRO A 394 -8.56 22.51 11.30
N ASN A 395 -7.67 22.81 12.27
CA ASN A 395 -7.64 24.10 12.97
C ASN A 395 -6.79 25.16 12.25
N LEU A 396 -6.09 24.81 11.17
CA LEU A 396 -5.22 25.71 10.42
C LEU A 396 -5.90 26.18 9.13
N ASP A 397 -5.74 27.47 8.81
CA ASP A 397 -6.33 28.06 7.61
C ASP A 397 -5.48 27.71 6.36
N ILE A 398 -4.16 27.68 6.52
CA ILE A 398 -3.20 27.51 5.42
C ILE A 398 -2.21 26.40 5.78
N ILE A 399 -2.07 25.43 4.89
CA ILE A 399 -1.12 24.33 5.00
C ILE A 399 -0.09 24.46 3.89
N VAL A 400 1.18 24.42 4.27
CA VAL A 400 2.32 24.47 3.36
C VAL A 400 3.02 23.13 3.38
N SER A 401 3.09 22.46 2.23
CA SER A 401 3.79 21.19 2.09
C SER A 401 5.26 21.44 1.76
N ALA A 402 6.15 20.80 2.52
CA ALA A 402 7.56 20.76 2.17
C ALA A 402 7.76 20.12 0.77
N PRO A 403 8.60 20.72 -0.09
CA PRO A 403 8.84 20.23 -1.44
C PRO A 403 9.46 18.82 -1.41
N VAL A 404 9.14 18.02 -2.43
CA VAL A 404 9.70 16.66 -2.59
C VAL A 404 10.70 16.66 -3.72
N GLN A 405 11.91 16.17 -3.46
CA GLN A 405 12.92 16.05 -4.50
C GLN A 405 12.68 14.77 -5.32
N TYR A 406 12.01 14.92 -6.46
CA TYR A 406 11.87 13.84 -7.45
C TYR A 406 12.91 14.02 -8.57
N GLY A 407 14.06 13.37 -8.44
CA GLY A 407 15.11 13.40 -9.46
C GLY A 407 15.57 14.83 -9.81
N LEU A 408 15.46 15.21 -11.08
CA LEU A 408 15.88 16.52 -11.62
C LEU A 408 14.77 17.60 -11.56
N VAL A 409 13.60 17.31 -10.99
CA VAL A 409 12.48 18.26 -10.96
C VAL A 409 12.77 19.40 -9.99
N LYS A 410 12.43 20.63 -10.41
CA LYS A 410 12.56 21.84 -9.58
C LYS A 410 11.73 21.70 -8.29
N LYS A 411 12.25 22.22 -7.18
CA LYS A 411 11.58 22.23 -5.88
C LYS A 411 10.37 23.17 -5.96
N ILE A 412 9.17 22.63 -5.75
CA ILE A 412 7.91 23.38 -5.75
C ILE A 412 7.32 23.32 -4.35
N ILE A 413 7.00 24.50 -3.81
CA ILE A 413 6.26 24.60 -2.55
C ILE A 413 4.78 24.65 -2.88
N HIS A 414 3.99 23.77 -2.23
CA HIS A 414 2.54 23.77 -2.36
C HIS A 414 1.92 24.48 -1.15
N ILE A 415 1.12 25.50 -1.41
CA ILE A 415 0.27 26.14 -0.41
C ILE A 415 -1.16 25.68 -0.64
N LYS A 416 -1.85 25.29 0.42
CA LYS A 416 -3.19 24.70 0.40
C LYS A 416 -4.06 25.41 1.42
N ALA A 417 -5.31 25.65 1.08
CA ALA A 417 -6.33 26.14 1.98
C ALA A 417 -7.61 25.32 1.77
N SER A 418 -8.23 24.88 2.86
CA SER A 418 -9.44 24.07 2.84
C SER A 418 -10.69 24.94 3.00
N SER A 419 -11.72 24.64 2.22
CA SER A 419 -13.00 25.35 2.20
C SER A 419 -14.12 24.46 2.74
N TRP A 420 -14.71 24.89 3.85
CA TRP A 420 -15.69 24.14 4.61
C TRP A 420 -17.05 24.83 4.59
N ILE A 421 -18.12 24.06 4.37
CA ILE A 421 -19.49 24.48 4.66
C ILE A 421 -19.81 24.08 6.09
N LYS A 422 -20.39 25.00 6.86
CA LYS A 422 -20.86 24.73 8.22
C LYS A 422 -22.37 24.87 8.28
N ARG A 423 -23.08 23.87 8.79
CA ARG A 423 -24.53 23.91 9.03
C ARG A 423 -24.84 23.14 10.31
N ASN A 424 -25.62 23.73 11.21
CA ASN A 424 -26.04 23.11 12.47
C ASN A 424 -24.89 22.55 13.34
N GLY A 425 -23.69 23.14 13.26
CA GLY A 425 -22.51 22.68 14.00
C GLY A 425 -21.66 21.64 13.26
N GLU A 426 -22.19 21.01 12.22
CA GLU A 426 -21.47 20.08 11.35
C GLU A 426 -20.67 20.83 10.29
N LYS A 427 -19.51 20.28 9.90
CA LYS A 427 -18.63 20.83 8.87
C LYS A 427 -18.43 19.81 7.77
N VAL A 428 -18.54 20.24 6.52
CA VAL A 428 -18.31 19.39 5.34
C VAL A 428 -17.30 20.06 4.42
N LEU A 429 -16.29 19.32 3.97
CA LEU A 429 -15.30 19.81 3.04
C LEU A 429 -15.88 19.90 1.62
N MET A 430 -15.82 21.08 1.03
CA MET A 430 -16.31 21.31 -0.34
C MET A 430 -15.19 21.39 -1.36
N ALA A 431 -14.12 22.11 -1.03
CA ALA A 431 -13.04 22.34 -1.96
C ALA A 431 -11.74 22.67 -1.24
N ILE A 432 -10.64 22.47 -1.94
CA ILE A 432 -9.30 22.87 -1.58
C ILE A 432 -8.80 23.77 -2.69
N THR A 433 -8.36 24.95 -2.29
CA THR A 433 -7.67 25.89 -3.17
C THR A 433 -6.21 25.85 -2.84
N GLY A 434 -5.34 25.86 -3.84
CA GLY A 434 -3.91 25.89 -3.60
C GLY A 434 -3.14 26.61 -4.69
N ALA A 435 -1.87 26.85 -4.39
CA ALA A 435 -0.94 27.54 -5.24
C ALA A 435 0.43 26.85 -5.19
N GLU A 436 1.07 26.77 -6.33
CA GLU A 436 2.45 26.35 -6.46
C GLU A 436 3.33 27.59 -6.52
N ILE A 437 4.31 27.67 -5.61
CA ILE A 437 5.25 28.78 -5.54
C ILE A 437 6.62 28.31 -6.02
N ASN A 438 7.26 29.13 -6.86
CA ASN A 438 8.66 28.92 -7.22
C ASN A 438 9.54 29.12 -5.98
N PHE A 439 10.30 28.08 -5.64
CA PHE A 439 11.19 28.08 -4.49
C PHE A 439 12.21 29.23 -4.49
N GLU A 440 12.76 29.63 -5.64
CA GLU A 440 13.77 30.70 -5.73
C GLU A 440 13.19 32.06 -5.29
N LEU A 441 11.98 32.38 -5.75
CA LEU A 441 11.29 33.62 -5.39
C LEU A 441 10.83 33.61 -3.93
N PHE A 442 10.40 32.44 -3.44
CA PHE A 442 10.07 32.25 -2.03
C PHE A 442 11.28 32.51 -1.12
N LYS A 443 12.46 32.00 -1.51
CA LYS A 443 13.74 32.22 -0.83
C LYS A 443 14.10 33.70 -0.78
N GLU A 444 13.97 34.43 -1.87
CA GLU A 444 14.20 35.89 -1.89
C GLU A 444 13.22 36.66 -0.99
N MET A 445 11.93 36.32 -1.05
CA MET A 445 10.92 36.94 -0.20
C MET A 445 11.23 36.72 1.28
N PHE A 446 11.58 35.49 1.65
CA PHE A 446 11.89 35.15 3.03
C PHE A 446 13.17 35.84 3.51
N ASP A 447 14.23 35.86 2.70
CA ASP A 447 15.46 36.58 3.00
C ASP A 447 15.19 38.07 3.30
N ASN A 448 14.28 38.70 2.55
CA ASN A 448 13.90 40.10 2.75
C ASN A 448 13.12 40.30 4.06
N VAL A 449 12.19 39.40 4.40
CA VAL A 449 11.44 39.44 5.67
C VAL A 449 12.39 39.27 6.86
N ILE A 450 13.29 38.30 6.80
CA ILE A 450 14.24 38.03 7.87
C ILE A 450 15.21 39.21 8.11
N LYS A 451 15.68 39.85 7.03
CA LYS A 451 16.44 41.10 7.13
C LYS A 451 15.67 42.23 7.82
N SER A 452 14.36 42.35 7.57
CA SER A 452 13.52 43.38 8.20
C SER A 452 13.39 43.19 9.72
N ILE A 453 13.54 41.95 10.20
CA ILE A 453 13.53 41.60 11.63
C ILE A 453 14.92 41.82 12.28
N GLY A 454 15.94 42.18 11.48
CA GLY A 454 17.31 42.40 11.95
C GLY A 454 18.15 41.13 12.08
N LEU A 455 17.65 39.99 11.59
CA LEU A 455 18.40 38.72 11.53
C LEU A 455 19.04 38.56 10.14
N ASN A 456 20.36 38.33 10.09
CA ASN A 456 21.09 38.11 8.83
C ASN A 456 21.41 36.63 8.61
N CYS A 457 20.41 35.83 8.27
CA CYS A 457 20.57 34.38 8.05
C CYS A 457 21.32 34.00 6.75
N LYS A 458 21.48 34.94 5.81
CA LYS A 458 22.10 34.69 4.49
C LYS A 458 23.63 34.70 4.52
N THR A 459 24.20 35.61 5.30
CA THR A 459 25.65 35.81 5.38
C THR A 459 26.26 35.20 6.63
N ASN A 460 25.45 35.01 7.67
CA ASN A 460 25.95 34.48 8.93
C ASN A 460 25.92 32.95 8.94
N THR A 461 27.10 32.33 8.91
CA THR A 461 27.26 30.87 9.03
C THR A 461 27.27 30.39 10.48
N THR A 462 27.29 31.30 11.46
CA THR A 462 27.23 30.94 12.88
C THR A 462 25.82 30.58 13.35
N ILE A 463 24.80 30.81 12.51
CA ILE A 463 23.40 30.63 12.85
C ILE A 463 22.71 29.81 11.75
N THR A 464 21.93 28.81 12.15
CA THR A 464 21.06 28.04 11.28
C THR A 464 19.63 28.59 11.38
N CYS A 465 19.11 29.09 10.27
CA CYS A 465 17.72 29.52 10.17
C CYS A 465 16.95 28.54 9.31
N ALA A 466 15.85 28.01 9.83
CA ALA A 466 15.01 27.06 9.12
C ALA A 466 13.53 27.34 9.37
N ILE A 467 12.72 27.11 8.33
CA ILE A 467 11.28 26.93 8.47
C ILE A 467 11.01 25.45 8.29
N ILE A 468 10.36 24.86 9.27
CA ILE A 468 9.94 23.46 9.24
C ILE A 468 8.42 23.38 9.29
N ASP A 469 7.87 22.28 8.78
CA ASP A 469 6.47 21.95 9.00
C ASP A 469 6.25 21.26 10.35
N GLN A 470 5.00 20.99 10.72
CA GLN A 470 4.64 20.29 11.96
C GLN A 470 5.18 18.86 12.06
N ASN A 471 5.62 18.26 10.96
CA ASN A 471 6.26 16.94 10.94
C ASN A 471 7.80 17.03 10.99
N GLY A 472 8.37 18.23 11.05
CA GLY A 472 9.81 18.44 11.11
C GLY A 472 10.53 18.41 9.76
N TYR A 473 9.81 18.52 8.63
CA TYR A 473 10.41 18.64 7.30
C TYR A 473 10.74 20.09 6.97
N ILE A 474 11.93 20.29 6.38
CA ILE A 474 12.43 21.62 6.03
C ILE A 474 11.70 22.14 4.79
N VAL A 475 10.99 23.25 4.94
CA VAL A 475 10.42 24.03 3.83
C VAL A 475 11.46 25.00 3.28
N PHE A 476 12.23 25.64 4.18
CA PHE A 476 13.28 26.57 3.85
C PHE A 476 14.43 26.47 4.86
N SER A 477 15.68 26.59 4.40
CA SER A 477 16.85 26.71 5.27
C SER A 477 18.01 27.44 4.60
N ASN A 478 18.89 28.02 5.41
CA ASN A 478 20.18 28.58 4.97
C ASN A 478 21.30 27.53 4.84
N LEU A 479 21.05 26.25 5.17
CA LEU A 479 22.03 25.15 5.11
C LEU A 479 22.37 24.64 3.70
N GLY A 480 21.81 25.26 2.67
CA GLY A 480 21.97 24.88 1.27
C GLY A 480 20.75 24.16 0.73
N ASP A 481 20.67 24.07 -0.61
CA ASP A 481 19.44 23.63 -1.24
C ASP A 481 19.15 22.14 -0.96
N ASP A 482 20.14 21.27 -0.82
CA ASP A 482 19.96 19.83 -0.54
C ASP A 482 19.23 19.54 0.78
N SER A 483 19.18 20.51 1.70
CA SER A 483 18.45 20.37 2.97
C SER A 483 16.94 20.44 2.81
N ILE A 484 16.45 21.07 1.75
CA ILE A 484 15.05 21.35 1.51
C ILE A 484 14.29 20.06 1.22
N GLY A 485 13.14 19.86 1.87
CA GLY A 485 12.32 18.65 1.73
C GLY A 485 12.84 17.45 2.53
N THR A 486 13.95 17.61 3.25
CA THR A 486 14.50 16.58 4.14
C THR A 486 14.12 16.85 5.59
N PHE A 487 14.23 15.81 6.42
CA PHE A 487 13.94 15.92 7.85
C PHE A 487 14.98 16.77 8.57
N PHE A 488 14.54 17.71 9.40
CA PHE A 488 15.40 18.66 10.09
C PHE A 488 16.43 17.99 11.01
N GLY A 489 16.05 16.88 11.67
CA GLY A 489 16.96 16.11 12.52
C GLY A 489 18.12 15.43 11.79
N LYS A 490 18.12 15.39 10.45
CA LYS A 490 19.29 14.95 9.66
C LYS A 490 20.46 15.93 9.79
N TYR A 491 20.17 17.23 9.92
CA TYR A 491 21.19 18.28 10.07
C TYR A 491 21.37 18.70 11.53
N GLN A 492 20.28 18.83 12.28
CA GLN A 492 20.26 19.31 13.66
C GLN A 492 19.63 18.26 14.59
N GLY A 493 20.22 17.06 14.65
CA GLY A 493 19.68 15.96 15.44
C GLY A 493 19.71 16.20 16.95
N ASN A 494 20.73 16.87 17.49
CA ASN A 494 20.80 17.21 18.92
C ASN A 494 19.63 18.10 19.38
N LEU A 495 19.23 19.07 18.56
CA LEU A 495 18.08 19.90 18.88
C LEU A 495 16.78 19.10 18.77
N MET A 496 16.63 18.31 17.70
CA MET A 496 15.43 17.51 17.51
C MET A 496 15.28 16.44 18.60
N SER A 497 16.38 15.82 19.06
CA SER A 497 16.37 14.87 20.18
C SER A 497 15.97 15.55 21.49
N TYR A 498 16.52 16.74 21.77
CA TYR A 498 16.11 17.56 22.91
C TYR A 498 14.62 17.93 22.86
N LEU A 499 14.12 18.43 21.73
CA LEU A 499 12.71 18.79 21.55
C LEU A 499 11.77 17.59 21.69
N SER A 500 12.27 16.38 21.40
CA SER A 500 11.53 15.12 21.52
C SER A 500 11.67 14.39 22.86
N THR A 501 12.50 14.90 23.77
CA THR A 501 12.70 14.30 25.09
C THR A 501 11.39 14.35 25.89
N PRO A 502 11.02 13.30 26.65
CA PRO A 502 9.73 13.22 27.34
C PRO A 502 9.43 14.40 28.29
N ASN A 503 10.47 15.02 28.86
CA ASN A 503 10.31 16.18 29.74
C ASN A 503 9.92 17.48 29.00
N VAL A 504 10.31 17.61 27.72
CA VAL A 504 10.07 18.80 26.89
C VAL A 504 8.87 18.57 25.98
N SER A 505 8.88 17.44 25.24
CA SER A 505 7.76 16.93 24.44
C SER A 505 7.15 17.92 23.42
N ILE A 506 7.92 18.91 22.96
CA ILE A 506 7.48 19.87 21.93
C ILE A 506 7.23 19.13 20.61
N PHE A 507 8.09 18.16 20.29
CA PHE A 507 7.86 17.19 19.21
C PHE A 507 7.61 15.81 19.81
N LYS A 508 6.46 15.21 19.55
CA LYS A 508 6.17 13.83 19.92
C LYS A 508 6.87 12.89 18.94
N LYS A 509 7.87 12.14 19.40
CA LYS A 509 8.49 11.05 18.63
C LYS A 509 7.57 9.83 18.63
N ILE A 510 7.26 9.31 17.46
CA ILE A 510 6.37 8.16 17.25
C ILE A 510 7.15 7.13 16.42
N GLU A 511 7.24 5.90 16.88
CA GLU A 511 7.92 4.81 16.16
C GLU A 511 6.87 3.79 15.72
N LEU A 512 6.77 3.54 14.42
CA LEU A 512 5.87 2.56 13.81
C LEU A 512 6.69 1.45 13.15
N GLU A 513 6.14 0.25 13.10
CA GLU A 513 6.75 -0.90 12.42
C GLU A 513 6.11 -1.12 11.05
N ASP A 514 6.92 -1.04 9.99
CA ASP A 514 6.55 -1.45 8.64
C ASP A 514 6.98 -2.91 8.44
N THR A 515 6.00 -3.82 8.54
CA THR A 515 6.18 -5.27 8.34
C THR A 515 6.19 -5.68 6.87
N GLN A 516 5.83 -4.77 5.96
CA GLN A 516 5.77 -4.99 4.52
C GLN A 516 6.93 -4.29 3.79
N ALA A 517 8.03 -3.99 4.49
CA ALA A 517 9.17 -3.32 3.92
C ALA A 517 10.01 -4.26 3.04
N VAL A 518 10.74 -3.66 2.09
CA VAL A 518 11.64 -4.39 1.20
C VAL A 518 13.09 -4.06 1.58
N CYS A 519 13.90 -5.11 1.75
CA CYS A 519 15.32 -5.03 2.03
C CYS A 519 16.12 -5.74 0.94
N PRO A 520 17.34 -5.26 0.64
CA PRO A 520 18.25 -6.01 -0.23
C PRO A 520 18.59 -7.37 0.41
N GLU A 521 18.65 -8.43 -0.39
CA GLU A 521 19.09 -9.73 0.11
C GLU A 521 20.55 -9.63 0.61
N PRO A 522 20.84 -10.10 1.85
CA PRO A 522 22.21 -10.19 2.30
C PRO A 522 22.97 -11.16 1.40
N LYS A 523 24.15 -10.74 0.92
CA LYS A 523 25.03 -11.61 0.14
C LYS A 523 25.55 -12.72 1.06
N THR A 524 24.91 -13.89 1.03
CA THR A 524 25.45 -15.07 1.71
C THR A 524 26.67 -15.57 0.94
N TYR A 525 27.85 -15.38 1.50
CA TYR A 525 29.05 -16.07 1.03
C TYR A 525 28.94 -17.54 1.44
N SER A 526 28.40 -18.38 0.57
CA SER A 526 28.51 -19.83 0.78
C SER A 526 29.98 -20.20 0.76
N SER A 527 30.48 -20.83 1.81
CA SER A 527 31.82 -21.40 1.84
C SER A 527 32.00 -22.32 0.63
N THR A 528 32.97 -22.01 -0.23
CA THR A 528 33.29 -22.77 -1.44
C THR A 528 34.06 -24.05 -1.08
N SER A 529 33.46 -24.95 -0.30
CA SER A 529 34.13 -26.15 0.22
C SER A 529 34.21 -27.31 -0.77
N ASN A 530 33.80 -27.13 -2.04
CA ASN A 530 33.78 -28.20 -3.06
C ASN A 530 34.83 -28.00 -4.17
N ILE A 531 36.04 -27.53 -3.83
CA ILE A 531 37.13 -27.28 -4.79
C ILE A 531 37.82 -28.56 -5.32
N LEU A 532 37.57 -29.74 -4.74
CA LEU A 532 38.15 -30.99 -5.26
C LEU A 532 37.39 -31.65 -6.42
N PHE A 533 36.09 -31.37 -6.60
CA PHE A 533 35.25 -31.98 -7.65
C PHE A 533 34.91 -31.04 -8.81
N THR A 534 35.41 -29.81 -8.79
CA THR A 534 35.14 -28.76 -9.79
C THR A 534 35.56 -29.12 -11.22
N PRO A 535 36.70 -29.79 -11.51
CA PRO A 535 37.06 -30.12 -12.89
C PRO A 535 36.13 -31.18 -13.49
N ALA A 536 35.80 -32.22 -12.71
CA ALA A 536 34.88 -33.27 -13.14
C ALA A 536 33.45 -32.74 -13.31
N LYS A 537 32.98 -31.90 -12.37
CA LYS A 537 31.68 -31.22 -12.52
C LYS A 537 31.66 -30.34 -13.75
N MET A 538 32.70 -29.54 -14.02
CA MET A 538 32.77 -28.71 -15.23
C MET A 538 32.70 -29.58 -16.50
N LEU A 539 33.42 -30.69 -16.54
CA LEU A 539 33.41 -31.60 -17.69
C LEU A 539 32.05 -32.28 -17.90
N PHE A 540 31.41 -32.79 -16.83
CA PHE A 540 30.07 -33.36 -16.91
C PHE A 540 28.99 -32.31 -17.20
N THR A 541 29.14 -31.07 -16.70
CA THR A 541 28.25 -29.97 -17.08
C THR A 541 28.45 -29.58 -18.54
N PHE A 542 29.68 -29.61 -19.07
CA PHE A 542 29.94 -29.28 -20.47
C PHE A 542 29.36 -30.35 -21.41
N LEU A 543 29.55 -31.63 -21.09
CA LEU A 543 28.91 -32.74 -21.79
C LEU A 543 27.38 -32.68 -21.68
N GLY A 544 26.85 -32.35 -20.51
CA GLY A 544 25.43 -32.13 -20.29
C GLY A 544 24.88 -30.93 -21.06
N TRP A 545 25.66 -29.85 -21.20
CA TRP A 545 25.31 -28.69 -22.02
C TRP A 545 25.28 -29.04 -23.50
N ILE A 546 26.23 -29.84 -24.01
CA ILE A 546 26.22 -30.34 -25.39
C ILE A 546 24.99 -31.21 -25.64
N PHE A 547 24.70 -32.14 -24.72
CA PHE A 547 23.52 -33.00 -24.81
C PHE A 547 22.22 -32.20 -24.71
N TYR A 548 22.18 -31.18 -23.86
CA TYR A 548 21.05 -30.28 -23.75
C TYR A 548 20.89 -29.40 -24.98
N LEU A 549 21.97 -28.90 -25.59
CA LEU A 549 21.94 -28.13 -26.83
C LEU A 549 21.45 -29.00 -27.99
N SER A 550 21.96 -30.23 -28.12
CA SER A 550 21.52 -31.16 -29.15
C SER A 550 20.05 -31.56 -28.95
N TRP A 551 19.64 -31.85 -27.71
CA TRP A 551 18.23 -32.10 -27.37
C TRP A 551 17.35 -30.89 -27.65
N ARG A 552 17.81 -29.68 -27.34
CA ARG A 552 17.09 -28.42 -27.65
C ARG A 552 16.98 -28.21 -29.15
N VAL A 553 18.03 -28.41 -29.93
CA VAL A 553 17.97 -28.31 -31.39
C VAL A 553 16.99 -29.33 -31.96
N LEU A 554 16.97 -30.55 -31.43
CA LEU A 554 16.04 -31.60 -31.85
C LEU A 554 14.59 -31.26 -31.46
N ASN A 555 14.37 -30.70 -30.28
CA ASN A 555 13.06 -30.20 -29.83
C ASN A 555 12.63 -28.94 -30.58
N TYR A 556 13.54 -28.02 -30.91
CA TYR A 556 13.23 -26.84 -31.70
C TYR A 556 12.95 -27.22 -33.15
N ALA A 557 13.64 -28.20 -33.72
CA ALA A 557 13.27 -28.77 -35.02
C ALA A 557 11.89 -29.43 -34.97
N PHE A 558 11.59 -30.19 -33.90
CA PHE A 558 10.27 -30.78 -33.69
C PHE A 558 9.17 -29.73 -33.49
N VAL A 559 9.41 -28.71 -32.67
CA VAL A 559 8.48 -27.59 -32.45
C VAL A 559 8.36 -26.71 -33.70
N PHE A 560 9.40 -26.55 -34.52
CA PHE A 560 9.32 -25.82 -35.80
C PHE A 560 8.47 -26.59 -36.81
N VAL A 561 8.57 -27.93 -36.84
CA VAL A 561 7.70 -28.80 -37.64
C VAL A 561 6.25 -28.78 -37.12
N VAL A 562 6.03 -28.71 -35.80
CA VAL A 562 4.69 -28.60 -35.18
C VAL A 562 4.11 -27.18 -35.30
N ALA A 563 4.94 -26.13 -35.28
CA ALA A 563 4.53 -24.73 -35.43
C ALA A 563 4.16 -24.40 -36.88
N LEU A 564 4.72 -25.10 -37.87
CA LEU A 564 4.23 -25.07 -39.25
C LEU A 564 2.82 -25.68 -39.40
N LEU A 565 2.32 -26.37 -38.37
CA LEU A 565 0.99 -26.99 -38.33
C LEU A 565 0.01 -26.29 -37.38
N GLN A 566 0.42 -25.29 -36.59
CA GLN A 566 -0.48 -24.62 -35.64
C GLN A 566 0.00 -23.22 -35.23
N GLU A 567 -0.82 -22.20 -35.49
CA GLU A 567 -0.67 -20.86 -34.92
C GLU A 567 -1.14 -20.84 -33.46
N SER A 568 -0.21 -20.83 -32.50
CA SER A 568 -0.42 -20.08 -31.26
C SER A 568 0.89 -19.83 -30.52
N THR A 569 1.13 -18.56 -30.19
CA THR A 569 2.28 -18.12 -29.40
C THR A 569 1.89 -18.04 -27.92
N VAL A 570 2.43 -18.92 -27.08
CA VAL A 570 2.43 -18.74 -25.62
C VAL A 570 3.72 -18.02 -25.22
N LYS A 571 3.61 -16.79 -24.71
CA LYS A 571 4.73 -16.07 -24.09
C LYS A 571 4.87 -16.52 -22.63
N ASN A 572 5.88 -17.33 -22.35
CA ASN A 572 6.34 -17.52 -20.97
C ASN A 572 7.18 -16.31 -20.55
N GLN A 573 6.67 -15.51 -19.62
CA GLN A 573 7.48 -14.53 -18.90
C GLN A 573 8.25 -15.28 -17.81
N ALA A 574 9.57 -15.24 -17.93
CA ALA A 574 10.46 -15.72 -16.88
C ALA A 574 10.29 -14.85 -15.63
N PHE A 575 10.02 -15.49 -14.50
CA PHE A 575 10.03 -14.88 -13.19
C PHE A 575 11.44 -14.34 -12.91
N VAL A 576 11.59 -13.01 -12.88
CA VAL A 576 12.85 -12.34 -12.56
C VAL A 576 13.05 -12.47 -11.05
N ARG A 577 14.01 -13.30 -10.64
CA ARG A 577 14.44 -13.40 -9.24
C ARG A 577 15.11 -12.08 -8.85
N SER A 578 14.40 -11.24 -8.13
CA SER A 578 14.89 -9.97 -7.64
C SER A 578 15.73 -10.16 -6.38
N GLY A 579 16.90 -9.53 -6.28
CA GLY A 579 17.79 -9.58 -5.10
C GLY A 579 17.29 -8.79 -3.89
N PHE A 580 15.99 -8.82 -3.63
CA PHE A 580 15.33 -8.15 -2.52
C PHE A 580 14.37 -9.11 -1.84
N ILE A 581 14.30 -9.04 -0.51
CA ILE A 581 13.42 -9.82 0.37
C ILE A 581 12.53 -8.90 1.18
N SER A 582 11.40 -9.44 1.63
CA SER A 582 10.59 -8.81 2.65
C SER A 582 11.32 -8.74 4.00
N CYS A 583 11.21 -7.60 4.68
CA CYS A 583 11.79 -7.36 5.99
C CYS A 583 10.90 -6.44 6.82
N SER A 584 11.21 -6.32 8.12
CA SER A 584 10.57 -5.34 9.00
C SER A 584 11.48 -4.14 9.21
N LYS A 585 10.94 -2.93 9.06
CA LYS A 585 11.64 -1.67 9.36
C LYS A 585 10.90 -0.88 10.42
N ILE A 586 11.64 -0.20 11.28
CA ILE A 586 11.09 0.77 12.22
C ILE A 586 11.20 2.15 11.57
N VAL A 587 10.06 2.83 11.48
CA VAL A 587 9.95 4.18 10.94
C VAL A 587 9.64 5.14 12.08
N SER A 588 10.51 6.14 12.25
CA SER A 588 10.33 7.21 13.24
C SER A 588 9.66 8.42 12.60
N PHE A 589 8.64 8.96 13.27
CA PHE A 589 7.94 10.19 12.92
C PHE A 589 8.01 11.18 14.08
N TYR A 590 7.87 12.46 13.76
CA TYR A 590 7.90 13.54 14.73
C TYR A 590 6.69 14.43 14.51
N LEU A 591 5.90 14.68 15.56
CA LEU A 591 4.69 15.49 15.46
C LEU A 591 4.70 16.63 16.47
N PHE A 592 4.63 17.87 15.98
CA PHE A 592 4.62 19.07 16.82
C PHE A 592 3.36 19.13 17.72
N GLN A 593 3.57 19.42 19.00
CA GLN A 593 2.51 19.54 20.00
C GLN A 593 2.28 21.01 20.37
N THR A 594 1.24 21.61 19.78
CA THR A 594 0.94 23.04 19.97
C THR A 594 0.61 23.39 21.42
N GLU A 595 -0.13 22.53 22.13
CA GLU A 595 -0.50 22.74 23.54
C GLU A 595 0.74 22.82 24.44
N LYS A 596 1.69 21.89 24.25
CA LYS A 596 2.94 21.86 24.99
C LYS A 596 3.84 23.05 24.67
N TRP A 597 3.87 23.49 23.42
CA TRP A 597 4.60 24.70 23.07
C TRP A 597 3.99 25.95 23.74
N ASN A 598 2.66 26.07 23.79
CA ASN A 598 2.02 27.21 24.45
C ASN A 598 2.32 27.24 25.96
N GLU A 599 2.34 26.07 26.62
CA GLU A 599 2.76 25.93 28.02
C GLU A 599 4.19 26.46 28.22
N VAL A 600 5.13 25.98 27.40
CA VAL A 600 6.54 26.39 27.45
C VAL A 600 6.71 27.89 27.14
N TYR A 601 6.01 28.38 26.12
CA TYR A 601 6.07 29.78 25.70
C TYR A 601 5.54 30.73 26.78
N SER A 602 4.45 30.36 27.46
CA SER A 602 3.90 31.18 28.55
C SER A 602 4.88 31.33 29.72
N ASN A 603 5.58 30.25 30.08
CA ASN A 603 6.63 30.26 31.09
C ASN A 603 7.84 31.12 30.66
N ILE A 604 8.21 31.10 29.38
CA ILE A 604 9.31 31.90 28.83
C ILE A 604 8.96 33.39 28.84
N SER A 605 7.75 33.73 28.39
CA SER A 605 7.25 35.10 28.37
C SER A 605 7.22 35.70 29.78
N ASN A 606 6.81 34.92 30.78
CA ASN A 606 6.82 35.35 32.18
C ASN A 606 8.24 35.59 32.73
N GLN A 607 9.26 34.97 32.15
CA GLN A 607 10.66 35.12 32.53
C GLN A 607 11.43 36.16 31.69
N ASN A 608 10.77 36.88 30.78
CA ASN A 608 11.40 37.82 29.84
C ASN A 608 12.59 37.24 29.06
N LYS A 609 12.62 35.92 28.83
CA LYS A 609 13.67 35.27 28.04
C LYS A 609 13.27 35.24 26.56
N THR A 610 14.21 35.57 25.68
CA THR A 610 13.99 35.55 24.22
C THR A 610 14.57 34.30 23.56
N SER A 611 15.58 33.67 24.17
CA SER A 611 16.22 32.45 23.68
C SER A 611 16.15 31.32 24.70
N LEU A 612 15.95 30.11 24.18
CA LEU A 612 16.05 28.86 24.91
C LEU A 612 17.47 28.31 24.80
N ARG A 613 17.87 27.48 25.76
CA ARG A 613 19.15 26.77 25.72
C ARG A 613 18.97 25.32 26.14
N PHE A 614 19.74 24.44 25.51
CA PHE A 614 19.85 23.05 25.94
C PHE A 614 21.32 22.64 26.02
N GLU A 615 21.61 21.68 26.89
CA GLU A 615 22.96 21.15 27.08
C GLU A 615 23.23 20.06 26.04
N CYS A 616 24.29 20.22 25.24
CA CYS A 616 24.66 19.25 24.20
C CYS A 616 25.82 18.33 24.66
N ALA A 617 26.67 18.84 25.55
CA ALA A 617 27.79 18.16 26.16
C ALA A 617 27.99 18.77 27.56
N PRO A 618 28.63 18.07 28.50
CA PRO A 618 28.80 18.57 29.87
C PRO A 618 29.34 20.00 29.89
N SER A 619 28.59 20.92 30.51
CA SER A 619 28.87 22.36 30.61
C SER A 619 28.85 23.14 29.29
N LYS A 620 28.27 22.60 28.21
CA LYS A 620 28.17 23.25 26.89
C LYS A 620 26.72 23.36 26.44
N TYR A 621 26.33 24.56 26.05
CA TYR A 621 24.94 24.89 25.72
C TYR A 621 24.80 25.43 24.30
N ILE A 622 23.72 25.04 23.64
CA ILE A 622 23.28 25.60 22.35
C ILE A 622 22.05 26.45 22.61
N TYR A 623 22.03 27.66 22.05
CA TYR A 623 20.89 28.55 22.13
C TYR A 623 20.04 28.42 20.87
N PHE A 624 18.72 28.52 21.05
CA PHE A 624 17.77 28.50 19.96
C PHE A 624 16.54 29.34 20.25
N VAL A 625 15.86 29.76 19.19
CA VAL A 625 14.57 30.44 19.22
C VAL A 625 13.62 29.65 18.33
N LEU A 626 12.44 29.37 18.85
CA LEU A 626 11.36 28.72 18.12
C LEU A 626 10.15 29.66 18.11
N ALA A 627 9.55 29.87 16.94
CA ALA A 627 8.37 30.69 16.76
C ALA A 627 7.38 30.01 15.81
N VAL A 628 6.13 29.85 16.24
CA VAL A 628 5.06 29.29 15.40
C VAL A 628 4.47 30.41 14.53
N ILE A 629 4.34 30.18 13.23
CA ILE A 629 3.74 31.15 12.32
C ILE A 629 2.21 31.04 12.43
N PRO A 630 1.51 32.11 12.83
CA PRO A 630 0.09 32.05 13.15
C PRO A 630 -0.73 31.59 11.94
N LYS A 631 -1.77 30.78 12.20
CA LYS A 631 -2.71 30.22 11.20
C LYS A 631 -2.10 29.29 10.16
N THR A 632 -0.83 28.92 10.30
CA THR A 632 -0.14 28.00 9.39
C THR A 632 0.44 26.79 10.11
N ASN A 633 0.84 25.77 9.37
CA ASN A 633 1.57 24.61 9.90
C ASN A 633 3.10 24.85 9.98
N LEU A 634 3.56 26.09 9.80
CA LEU A 634 4.97 26.41 9.72
C LEU A 634 5.53 26.85 11.08
N ILE A 635 6.75 26.41 11.36
CA ILE A 635 7.49 26.73 12.56
C ILE A 635 8.84 27.29 12.12
N PHE A 636 9.13 28.50 12.57
CA PHE A 636 10.42 29.12 12.40
C PHE A 636 11.36 28.72 13.53
N ILE A 637 12.54 28.24 13.17
CA ILE A 637 13.59 27.83 14.08
C ILE A 637 14.87 28.58 13.73
N ASN A 638 15.48 29.15 14.76
CA ASN A 638 16.75 29.83 14.69
C ASN A 638 17.69 29.23 15.74
N VAL A 639 18.84 28.68 15.34
CA VAL A 639 19.73 27.89 16.20
C VAL A 639 21.18 28.28 16.00
N ASP A 640 21.91 28.47 17.09
CA ASP A 640 23.35 28.73 17.03
C ASP A 640 24.10 27.47 16.58
N VAL A 641 24.96 27.62 15.59
CA VAL A 641 25.86 26.54 15.15
C VAL A 641 26.93 26.38 16.22
N PRO A 642 27.02 25.23 16.91
CA PRO A 642 28.00 25.05 17.97
C PRO A 642 29.41 25.18 17.41
N SER A 643 30.33 25.82 18.11
CA SER A 643 31.77 25.86 17.74
C SER A 643 32.46 24.51 17.96
N ASP A 644 31.95 23.73 18.92
CA ASP A 644 32.53 22.47 19.37
C ASP A 644 32.16 21.26 18.50
N ILE A 645 33.16 20.43 18.20
CA ILE A 645 32.99 19.25 17.35
C ILE A 645 32.12 18.16 17.99
N ASN A 646 32.15 18.04 19.32
CA ASN A 646 31.34 17.07 20.07
C ASN A 646 29.84 17.36 20.01
N CYS A 647 29.46 18.61 19.73
CA CYS A 647 28.05 18.98 19.51
C CYS A 647 27.70 19.06 18.02
N ARG A 648 28.66 18.84 17.12
CA ARG A 648 28.46 18.78 15.66
C ARG A 648 28.38 17.33 15.22
N LYS A 649 27.17 16.77 15.27
CA LYS A 649 26.67 15.54 14.59
C LYS A 649 26.22 14.43 15.53
N GLU A 650 24.91 14.42 15.75
CA GLU A 650 24.13 13.20 15.80
C GLU A 650 23.10 13.32 14.67
N THR A 651 23.22 12.51 13.62
CA THR A 651 22.22 12.51 12.54
C THR A 651 21.10 11.56 12.92
N LEU A 652 19.87 12.07 13.03
CA LEU A 652 18.72 11.22 13.33
C LEU A 652 18.23 10.55 12.04
N GLU A 653 18.44 9.25 11.95
CA GLU A 653 17.88 8.42 10.88
C GLU A 653 16.41 8.09 11.20
N LEU A 654 15.53 8.37 10.24
CA LEU A 654 14.10 8.07 10.36
C LEU A 654 13.79 6.59 10.12
N LEU A 655 14.63 5.90 9.36
CA LEU A 655 14.45 4.49 9.01
C LEU A 655 15.53 3.67 9.69
N LYS A 656 15.13 2.65 10.44
CA LYS A 656 16.04 1.68 11.05
C LYS A 656 15.59 0.29 10.67
N GLU A 657 16.52 -0.54 10.20
CA GLU A 657 16.24 -1.96 10.01
C GLU A 657 16.06 -2.62 11.38
N LYS A 658 15.01 -3.42 11.52
CA LYS A 658 14.78 -4.18 12.74
C LYS A 658 15.63 -5.43 12.66
N ASP A 659 16.57 -5.60 13.60
CA ASP A 659 17.37 -6.81 13.72
C ASP A 659 16.45 -8.01 13.97
N GLN A 660 16.28 -8.87 12.95
CA GLN A 660 15.47 -10.09 13.05
C GLN A 660 16.10 -11.17 13.95
N THR A 661 17.36 -10.99 14.35
CA THR A 661 18.08 -11.90 15.26
C THR A 661 17.63 -11.77 16.70
N ALA A 662 17.02 -10.64 17.07
CA ALA A 662 16.39 -10.46 18.37
C ALA A 662 14.87 -10.73 18.30
N SER A 663 14.38 -11.55 19.24
CA SER A 663 12.98 -11.58 19.71
C SER A 663 11.92 -12.48 19.05
N PHE A 664 12.21 -13.53 18.28
CA PHE A 664 11.15 -14.53 17.99
C PHE A 664 10.70 -15.25 19.28
N CYS A 665 11.65 -15.66 20.13
CA CYS A 665 11.36 -16.43 21.34
C CYS A 665 10.72 -15.64 22.49
N THR A 666 10.67 -14.31 22.41
CA THR A 666 10.14 -13.42 23.46
C THR A 666 8.85 -12.72 23.04
N GLN A 667 8.33 -13.01 21.85
CA GLN A 667 7.04 -12.46 21.39
C GLN A 667 5.90 -13.21 22.09
N GLU A 668 5.00 -12.44 22.72
CA GLU A 668 3.74 -12.99 23.22
C GLU A 668 2.87 -13.43 22.04
N GLU A 669 2.26 -14.60 22.15
CA GLU A 669 1.31 -15.07 21.16
C GLU A 669 0.10 -14.13 21.14
N THR A 670 -0.10 -13.45 20.01
CA THR A 670 -1.29 -12.63 19.80
C THR A 670 -2.55 -13.50 19.81
N PHE A 671 -3.65 -13.02 20.38
CA PHE A 671 -4.93 -13.74 20.38
C PHE A 671 -5.32 -14.18 18.95
N ARG A 672 -5.66 -15.47 18.82
CA ARG A 672 -6.19 -16.08 17.60
C ARG A 672 -7.41 -16.91 17.97
N ALA A 673 -8.45 -16.84 17.14
CA ALA A 673 -9.55 -17.78 17.25
C ALA A 673 -9.09 -19.15 16.76
N SER A 674 -9.39 -20.21 17.50
CA SER A 674 -9.18 -21.56 17.01
C SER A 674 -10.23 -21.91 15.97
N PRO A 675 -9.91 -22.69 14.92
CA PRO A 675 -10.91 -23.20 14.00
C PRO A 675 -12.03 -23.90 14.78
N GLY A 676 -13.28 -23.55 14.50
CA GLY A 676 -14.41 -23.95 15.35
C GLY A 676 -14.72 -25.45 15.37
N VAL A 677 -14.24 -26.22 14.38
CA VAL A 677 -14.47 -27.67 14.28
C VAL A 677 -13.15 -28.38 13.97
N CYS A 678 -12.80 -29.35 14.81
CA CYS A 678 -11.70 -30.27 14.57
C CYS A 678 -12.29 -31.65 14.23
N TYR A 679 -12.09 -32.10 12.98
CA TYR A 679 -12.56 -33.41 12.52
C TYR A 679 -11.57 -34.50 12.95
N ASN A 680 -11.67 -34.92 14.20
CA ASN A 680 -10.90 -36.03 14.74
C ASN A 680 -11.85 -37.18 15.10
N GLU A 681 -11.84 -38.26 14.31
CA GLU A 681 -12.59 -39.47 14.65
C GLU A 681 -11.74 -40.44 15.46
N ASN A 682 -12.34 -40.96 16.53
CA ASN A 682 -11.83 -42.05 17.36
C ASN A 682 -12.30 -43.44 16.86
N PHE A 683 -12.90 -43.56 15.68
CA PHE A 683 -13.44 -44.85 15.22
C PHE A 683 -12.31 -45.80 14.75
N ILE A 684 -12.05 -46.81 15.58
CA ILE A 684 -10.98 -47.81 15.47
C ILE A 684 -11.09 -48.68 14.21
N TYR A 685 -12.27 -48.76 13.58
CA TYR A 685 -12.57 -49.80 12.58
C TYR A 685 -12.23 -49.43 11.12
N GLU A 686 -11.92 -48.16 10.83
CA GLU A 686 -11.71 -47.68 9.43
C GLU A 686 -10.28 -47.21 9.13
N GLU A 687 -9.40 -47.23 10.12
CA GLU A 687 -7.98 -46.91 9.98
C GLU A 687 -7.13 -48.18 9.91
N GLN A 688 -7.45 -49.05 8.94
CA GLN A 688 -6.81 -50.36 8.87
C GLN A 688 -5.28 -50.23 8.65
N PRO A 689 -4.46 -50.89 9.48
CA PRO A 689 -2.99 -50.87 9.40
C PRO A 689 -2.43 -51.55 8.15
N GLU A 690 -3.28 -52.22 7.36
CA GLU A 690 -2.91 -52.99 6.16
C GLU A 690 -2.40 -52.13 5.00
N PHE A 691 -2.73 -50.82 4.97
CA PHE A 691 -2.28 -49.89 3.93
C PHE A 691 -1.06 -49.06 4.31
N CYS A 692 -0.47 -49.31 5.47
CA CYS A 692 0.65 -48.54 5.98
C CYS A 692 1.94 -48.91 5.23
N GLY A 693 2.47 -48.00 4.41
CA GLY A 693 3.79 -48.15 3.77
C GLY A 693 3.85 -49.14 2.60
N ASP A 694 2.74 -49.31 1.87
CA ASP A 694 2.79 -49.92 0.55
C ASP A 694 3.10 -48.85 -0.48
N ALA A 695 4.14 -49.10 -1.27
CA ALA A 695 4.37 -48.32 -2.46
C ALA A 695 3.17 -48.55 -3.38
N CYS A 696 2.36 -47.52 -3.64
CA CYS A 696 1.69 -47.43 -4.91
C CYS A 696 2.79 -47.35 -5.97
N PHE A 697 3.30 -48.51 -6.38
CA PHE A 697 3.80 -48.64 -7.73
C PHE A 697 2.61 -48.29 -8.59
N SER A 698 2.63 -47.09 -9.18
CA SER A 698 1.97 -46.93 -10.45
C SER A 698 2.54 -48.05 -11.31
N HIS A 699 1.76 -49.11 -11.50
CA HIS A 699 2.03 -50.06 -12.55
C HIS A 699 1.95 -49.22 -13.82
N GLN A 700 3.09 -48.68 -14.26
CA GLN A 700 3.26 -48.34 -15.65
C GLN A 700 2.93 -49.61 -16.38
N SER A 701 1.73 -49.64 -16.94
CA SER A 701 1.21 -50.82 -17.61
C SER A 701 2.24 -51.16 -18.68
N CYS A 702 2.95 -52.29 -18.51
CA CYS A 702 3.91 -52.77 -19.51
C CYS A 702 3.26 -52.80 -20.90
N ALA A 703 1.94 -52.98 -20.95
CA ALA A 703 1.12 -52.85 -22.14
C ALA A 703 1.30 -51.50 -22.87
N LEU A 704 1.31 -50.35 -22.18
CA LEU A 704 1.48 -49.03 -22.81
C LEU A 704 2.91 -48.78 -23.28
N PHE A 705 3.91 -49.31 -22.58
CA PHE A 705 5.32 -49.23 -23.01
C PHE A 705 5.60 -50.15 -24.21
N ILE A 706 4.97 -51.33 -24.24
CA ILE A 706 5.03 -52.24 -25.37
C ILE A 706 4.24 -51.68 -26.56
N LEU A 707 3.08 -51.05 -26.33
CA LEU A 707 2.31 -50.39 -27.38
C LEU A 707 3.08 -49.21 -27.97
N SER A 708 3.73 -48.39 -27.14
CA SER A 708 4.55 -47.27 -27.61
C SER A 708 5.81 -47.75 -28.36
N ALA A 709 6.45 -48.82 -27.90
CA ALA A 709 7.57 -49.45 -28.59
C ALA A 709 7.15 -50.07 -29.93
N ILE A 710 5.98 -50.72 -30.00
CA ILE A 710 5.41 -51.29 -31.24
C ILE A 710 5.03 -50.17 -32.21
N ILE A 711 4.40 -49.08 -31.75
CA ILE A 711 4.07 -47.92 -32.59
C ILE A 711 5.36 -47.25 -33.10
N PHE A 712 6.40 -47.18 -32.28
CA PHE A 712 7.71 -46.65 -32.68
C PHE A 712 8.40 -47.54 -33.72
N PHE A 713 8.31 -48.87 -33.58
CA PHE A 713 8.84 -49.82 -34.57
C PHE A 713 8.04 -49.82 -35.88
N ILE A 714 6.72 -49.69 -35.83
CA ILE A 714 5.87 -49.60 -37.02
C ILE A 714 6.17 -48.32 -37.80
N LYS A 715 6.46 -47.19 -37.13
CA LYS A 715 6.87 -45.94 -37.78
C LYS A 715 8.30 -45.92 -38.32
N LEU A 716 9.14 -46.88 -37.94
CA LEU A 716 10.52 -47.01 -38.44
C LEU A 716 10.62 -47.95 -39.65
N VAL A 717 9.56 -48.73 -39.92
CA VAL A 717 9.50 -49.73 -40.99
C VAL A 717 8.56 -49.30 -42.14
N PHE A 718 7.80 -48.21 -41.97
CA PHE A 718 6.94 -47.60 -43.00
C PHE A 718 7.40 -46.21 -43.40
#